data_AF-A0A9Q8ZC10-F1
#
_entry.id   AF-A0A9Q8ZC10-F1
#
_cell.length_a   1.000
_cell.length_b   1.000
_cell.length_c   1.000
_cell.angle_alpha   90.00
_cell.angle_beta   90.00
_cell.angle_gamma   90.00
#
_symmetry.space_group_name_H-M   'P 1'
#
loop_
_entity.id
_entity.type
_entity.pdbx_description
1 polymer ?
#
loop_
_entity_poly.entity_id
_entity_poly.type
_entity_poly.pdbx_seq_one_letter_code
_entity_poly.pdbx_strand_id
1 'polypeptide(L)'
;MPLPPRNNIPHLRDALDYPTPPASLPPSPLLTLAPPSRHSSPDIALCRPKANLPSYEAKRKATTDPPSGSPKRIKHSPPTPEQTDEAPAPPAKRIVPFPEKPAVIEERNGEIEFRVVNNDGRRESTIILTGLKCIFQKQLPKMPKDYIARLVYDRTHLSIAIVKHPLEVVGGITYRPFDKGQFAEIVFCAISSDQQVKGYGAHLMSHLKDYVKATSKVMHFLTYADNYAIGYFKKQGFTKEITLEKSRWMGYIKDYEGGTIMQCSMVPKIRYLESGRMLLKQKECANAKIMAVSKSYEVHSPPAQWAKGELKPIDPLTIPAIKDSGWSPVMDELARAPRHGPNYNALLHLLNDMQNNSNAWPFQQPVNKDEVLDYYDVIKEPMDLATMEEKHEKDLYPNPEDFIRDAKLIFDNCRKYNNESTPYAKAANRLERYMWQRIREIPEWSREPRCENIIPVLAGPKTTANSSSLFNLLLGTAPLCRFVAMADTTNQHNSSPQQGVARNNDPALDIAHEHQHPHLHHSAHGAHPDNIVYTSGTTDEKPSDFFTPSALDDKHKLAAKGGDYDYEVEKATRSSSDPDVIEGDNKTKPWYSPSSLYRKYRLLVHIFIGCLFTGWWIASVVVHRKDKNWIIPFLFWLAIMIRLITLHIPITVVTKPMHWVWKNTGTRIANLIPEKMRTPAAGFLVIAVMIVGSFASDESEDNTRANRAVSLFGLLVFIAGFWATSRHRSKIVWHTVIVGMLLQFVIALFVLRTTAGYDIFNFISELARLLLGFAKDGVAFLTTPDTANLTWFLITVIPAIIFFVSIVQLLYYCGVLQWFIGKFAVFFFWSMRVSGAEAVVASASPFIGQGESAMLIKPFVPHLTMAEIHQVMCSGFATIAGSVLVAYIGMGLNPQALISSCVMSIPASLAFSKLRYPETEETLTAGRVVVPDDDEHKPANALHAFANGAWLGLKIAGMIVSTLLCIIALLSLVDGLLTWWGRYINLDGDYDLTLELILGYLFYPIAFLLGVSREGKDLLLVGRLIGVKIITNEFVAFSSLVDKDPKSPYHTLSPRSRVIATYALCGFGNIGSLGTQIGVLSQISPGRSGDVSRVAVSALVTGVFSTLSSASVAGLVIVDQAKFSSGS
;
A
#
# COMPACT_ATOMS: atom_id res chain seq x y z
N MET A 1 -5.67 -85.51 6.14
CA MET A 1 -4.71 -86.60 6.46
C MET A 1 -3.47 -86.36 5.61
N PRO A 2 -2.25 -86.46 6.15
CA PRO A 2 -1.89 -86.55 7.57
C PRO A 2 -2.24 -85.23 8.30
N LEU A 3 -2.59 -85.12 9.58
CA LEU A 3 -2.43 -85.88 10.84
C LEU A 3 -1.17 -85.55 11.70
N PRO A 4 -1.29 -85.53 13.05
CA PRO A 4 -0.38 -84.81 13.95
C PRO A 4 0.18 -85.69 15.10
N PRO A 5 0.77 -85.08 16.16
CA PRO A 5 0.25 -85.23 17.54
C PRO A 5 -0.10 -83.85 18.18
N ARG A 6 -1.02 -83.66 19.15
CA ARG A 6 -1.27 -84.29 20.48
C ARG A 6 -0.14 -83.99 21.51
N ASN A 7 -0.35 -83.64 22.80
CA ASN A 7 -1.59 -83.46 23.60
C ASN A 7 -1.35 -82.78 24.99
N ASN A 8 -2.44 -82.53 25.75
CA ASN A 8 -2.61 -82.49 27.24
C ASN A 8 -2.94 -81.18 28.00
N ILE A 9 -3.78 -81.36 29.05
CA ILE A 9 -4.78 -80.49 29.79
C ILE A 9 -5.03 -81.23 31.16
N PRO A 10 -5.44 -80.70 32.37
CA PRO A 10 -6.29 -79.54 32.78
C PRO A 10 -5.67 -78.64 33.94
N HIS A 11 -6.35 -77.75 34.71
CA HIS A 11 -7.29 -77.96 35.86
C HIS A 11 -7.98 -76.66 36.38
N LEU A 12 -9.19 -76.81 36.96
CA LEU A 12 -9.96 -76.08 38.04
C LEU A 12 -9.81 -74.55 38.29
N ARG A 13 -10.67 -73.82 39.02
CA ARG A 13 -12.14 -73.76 39.35
C ARG A 13 -12.32 -72.91 40.65
N ASP A 14 -13.43 -72.17 40.72
CA ASP A 14 -14.25 -71.78 41.90
C ASP A 14 -13.73 -70.85 43.03
N ALA A 15 -14.28 -69.62 43.06
CA ALA A 15 -14.72 -68.78 44.22
C ALA A 15 -15.64 -67.68 43.64
N LEU A 16 -16.91 -67.45 44.03
CA LEU A 16 -17.51 -67.09 45.33
C LEU A 16 -17.04 -65.68 45.82
N ASP A 17 -17.91 -64.72 46.19
CA ASP A 17 -19.37 -64.78 46.46
C ASP A 17 -20.14 -63.45 46.19
N TYR A 18 -21.48 -63.46 46.30
CA TYR A 18 -22.38 -62.29 46.10
C TYR A 18 -22.59 -61.43 47.37
N PRO A 19 -23.15 -60.21 47.24
CA PRO A 19 -24.55 -60.05 47.70
C PRO A 19 -25.45 -59.16 46.83
N THR A 20 -26.77 -59.40 46.90
CA THR A 20 -27.87 -58.44 46.64
C THR A 20 -28.78 -58.46 47.87
N PRO A 21 -29.45 -57.35 48.25
CA PRO A 21 -30.77 -56.96 47.70
C PRO A 21 -30.94 -55.41 47.63
N PRO A 22 -32.13 -54.80 47.38
CA PRO A 22 -33.46 -55.36 47.12
C PRO A 22 -34.13 -54.93 45.80
N ALA A 23 -35.31 -55.48 45.55
CA ALA A 23 -36.16 -55.17 44.40
C ALA A 23 -37.65 -55.05 44.78
N SER A 24 -38.37 -54.18 44.07
CA SER A 24 -39.84 -54.12 44.01
C SER A 24 -40.22 -53.51 42.64
N LEU A 25 -40.65 -54.30 41.64
CA LEU A 25 -42.05 -54.73 41.38
C LEU A 25 -42.93 -53.60 40.77
N PRO A 26 -43.75 -53.87 39.72
CA PRO A 26 -43.61 -54.86 38.65
C PRO A 26 -43.86 -54.16 37.26
N PRO A 27 -44.34 -54.75 36.11
CA PRO A 27 -43.87 -54.32 34.77
C PRO A 27 -44.94 -53.83 33.75
N SER A 28 -44.44 -53.32 32.60
CA SER A 28 -44.94 -53.43 31.19
C SER A 28 -46.45 -53.35 30.88
N PRO A 29 -46.88 -52.57 29.85
CA PRO A 29 -46.69 -53.04 28.47
C PRO A 29 -46.48 -51.97 27.38
N LEU A 30 -46.22 -52.42 26.14
CA LEU A 30 -46.51 -51.64 24.93
C LEU A 30 -48.03 -51.52 24.74
N LEU A 31 -48.54 -50.41 24.18
CA LEU A 31 -49.18 -50.46 22.84
C LEU A 31 -49.52 -49.08 22.25
N THR A 32 -49.86 -49.14 20.96
CA THR A 32 -50.29 -48.08 20.02
C THR A 32 -51.73 -47.59 20.25
N LEU A 33 -52.07 -46.38 19.72
CA LEU A 33 -53.36 -45.95 19.10
C LEU A 33 -54.12 -44.71 19.67
N ALA A 34 -54.33 -43.75 18.75
CA ALA A 34 -55.58 -43.02 18.42
C ALA A 34 -56.00 -41.69 19.15
N PRO A 35 -56.82 -40.81 18.50
CA PRO A 35 -57.09 -39.41 18.91
C PRO A 35 -58.59 -39.04 19.12
N PRO A 36 -58.89 -37.80 19.58
CA PRO A 36 -59.81 -36.88 18.84
C PRO A 36 -59.25 -35.42 18.75
N SER A 37 -59.63 -34.47 17.87
CA SER A 37 -60.85 -34.07 17.10
C SER A 37 -61.72 -32.97 17.79
N ARG A 38 -62.40 -31.99 17.14
CA ARG A 38 -62.57 -31.64 15.70
C ARG A 38 -63.26 -30.25 15.50
N HIS A 39 -63.48 -29.86 14.23
CA HIS A 39 -64.35 -28.81 13.62
C HIS A 39 -63.59 -27.66 12.91
N SER A 40 -63.90 -27.26 11.65
CA SER A 40 -64.66 -27.92 10.56
C SER A 40 -64.32 -27.31 9.17
N SER A 41 -64.42 -28.10 8.10
CA SER A 41 -64.12 -27.76 6.67
C SER A 41 -65.34 -27.15 5.93
N PRO A 42 -65.44 -26.98 4.58
CA PRO A 42 -64.76 -27.62 3.40
C PRO A 42 -63.56 -26.78 2.86
N ASP A 43 -63.03 -26.77 1.61
CA ASP A 43 -63.24 -27.41 0.27
C ASP A 43 -61.84 -27.79 -0.34
N ILE A 44 -61.56 -28.55 -1.42
CA ILE A 44 -62.07 -28.84 -2.81
C ILE A 44 -61.66 -27.75 -3.86
N ALA A 45 -60.99 -28.02 -5.00
CA ALA A 45 -60.35 -29.21 -5.62
C ALA A 45 -58.97 -28.80 -6.25
N LEU A 46 -57.92 -29.59 -6.50
CA LEU A 46 -57.70 -31.01 -6.89
C LEU A 46 -57.71 -31.28 -8.42
N CYS A 47 -56.52 -31.42 -9.06
CA CYS A 47 -56.28 -32.43 -10.11
C CYS A 47 -54.78 -32.68 -10.41
N ARG A 48 -54.46 -33.78 -11.13
CA ARG A 48 -53.10 -34.27 -11.49
C ARG A 48 -52.94 -34.39 -13.04
N PRO A 49 -52.10 -35.29 -13.63
CA PRO A 49 -50.71 -35.01 -14.04
C PRO A 49 -50.41 -35.37 -15.52
N LYS A 50 -49.14 -35.22 -15.98
CA LYS A 50 -48.38 -36.25 -16.73
C LYS A 50 -46.92 -35.84 -17.01
N ALA A 51 -46.13 -36.78 -17.53
CA ALA A 51 -44.70 -36.65 -17.80
C ALA A 51 -44.40 -36.63 -19.30
N ASN A 52 -43.21 -36.14 -19.69
CA ASN A 52 -42.28 -36.79 -20.63
C ASN A 52 -40.96 -35.99 -20.80
N LEU A 53 -39.87 -36.69 -21.11
CA LEU A 53 -38.64 -36.13 -21.68
C LEU A 53 -38.83 -35.93 -23.21
N PRO A 54 -38.09 -35.01 -23.86
CA PRO A 54 -36.96 -35.51 -24.66
C PRO A 54 -35.71 -34.60 -24.74
N SER A 55 -34.74 -35.16 -25.46
CA SER A 55 -33.35 -34.83 -25.79
C SER A 55 -33.03 -33.54 -26.59
N TYR A 56 -31.80 -33.05 -26.35
CA TYR A 56 -30.76 -32.64 -27.34
C TYR A 56 -30.83 -31.31 -28.15
N GLU A 57 -29.61 -30.85 -28.42
CA GLU A 57 -29.06 -30.10 -29.56
C GLU A 57 -29.28 -28.59 -29.85
N ALA A 58 -28.12 -27.92 -29.83
CA ALA A 58 -27.72 -26.64 -30.39
C ALA A 58 -28.16 -26.29 -31.84
N LYS A 59 -28.37 -24.99 -32.11
CA LYS A 59 -27.58 -24.21 -33.11
C LYS A 59 -27.91 -22.70 -33.16
N ARG A 60 -26.91 -21.97 -33.67
CA ARG A 60 -26.73 -20.52 -33.84
C ARG A 60 -27.76 -19.76 -34.71
N LYS A 61 -27.74 -18.42 -34.53
CA LYS A 61 -27.76 -17.30 -35.53
C LYS A 61 -29.07 -16.55 -35.89
N ALA A 62 -29.05 -15.25 -35.53
CA ALA A 62 -29.07 -14.07 -36.42
C ALA A 62 -30.37 -13.25 -36.70
N THR A 63 -30.23 -11.93 -36.49
CA THR A 63 -30.78 -10.76 -37.23
C THR A 63 -32.28 -10.55 -37.45
N THR A 64 -32.82 -9.46 -36.88
CA THR A 64 -33.47 -8.34 -37.64
C THR A 64 -33.80 -7.13 -36.73
N ASP A 65 -33.74 -5.92 -37.31
CA ASP A 65 -34.15 -4.59 -36.80
C ASP A 65 -35.08 -3.93 -37.85
N PRO A 66 -35.75 -2.79 -37.61
CA PRO A 66 -36.39 -2.23 -36.40
C PRO A 66 -37.92 -1.99 -36.69
N PRO A 67 -38.67 -1.04 -36.07
CA PRO A 67 -38.56 0.40 -36.40
C PRO A 67 -38.80 1.37 -35.20
N SER A 68 -38.87 2.67 -35.48
CA SER A 68 -38.93 3.79 -34.51
C SER A 68 -40.36 4.29 -34.18
N GLY A 69 -40.51 5.00 -33.04
CA GLY A 69 -41.76 5.73 -32.73
C GLY A 69 -41.77 6.52 -31.41
N SER A 70 -42.07 7.82 -31.48
CA SER A 70 -42.44 8.71 -30.35
C SER A 70 -43.04 10.02 -30.93
N PRO A 71 -43.64 10.96 -30.15
CA PRO A 71 -44.15 10.91 -28.76
C PRO A 71 -45.61 11.46 -28.63
N LYS A 72 -46.22 11.46 -27.41
CA LYS A 72 -46.97 12.61 -26.78
C LYS A 72 -47.98 12.26 -25.65
N ARG A 73 -47.72 12.86 -24.48
CA ARG A 73 -48.62 13.58 -23.54
C ARG A 73 -50.16 13.64 -23.81
N ILE A 74 -50.97 13.42 -22.75
CA ILE A 74 -52.27 14.11 -22.54
C ILE A 74 -52.50 14.43 -21.02
N LYS A 75 -53.70 14.85 -20.55
CA LYS A 75 -53.85 15.72 -19.34
C LYS A 75 -55.18 15.62 -18.53
N HIS A 76 -55.09 15.25 -17.24
CA HIS A 76 -55.97 15.54 -16.05
C HIS A 76 -57.49 15.21 -16.02
N SER A 77 -57.94 14.86 -14.80
CA SER A 77 -59.30 15.09 -14.23
C SER A 77 -59.20 15.45 -12.71
N PRO A 78 -60.26 16.01 -12.06
CA PRO A 78 -60.17 16.72 -10.75
C PRO A 78 -60.90 15.99 -9.56
N PRO A 79 -60.97 16.56 -8.32
CA PRO A 79 -61.35 15.86 -7.05
C PRO A 79 -62.89 15.73 -6.82
N THR A 80 -63.48 15.18 -5.73
CA THR A 80 -63.26 15.42 -4.26
C THR A 80 -63.79 14.24 -3.38
N PRO A 81 -64.22 14.42 -2.10
CA PRO A 81 -63.53 13.96 -0.87
C PRO A 81 -64.11 12.70 -0.17
N GLU A 82 -63.37 12.14 0.80
CA GLU A 82 -63.76 12.12 2.23
C GLU A 82 -62.61 11.60 3.15
N GLN A 83 -62.78 11.68 4.48
CA GLN A 83 -61.76 11.38 5.49
C GLN A 83 -62.06 10.11 6.28
N THR A 84 -61.03 9.28 6.53
CA THR A 84 -60.92 8.46 7.75
C THR A 84 -59.46 8.42 8.20
N ASP A 85 -59.21 8.68 9.48
CA ASP A 85 -57.87 8.62 10.07
C ASP A 85 -57.43 7.16 10.26
N GLU A 86 -56.42 6.72 9.51
CA GLU A 86 -55.62 5.54 9.86
C GLU A 86 -54.24 5.97 10.35
N ALA A 87 -53.80 5.41 11.48
CA ALA A 87 -52.49 5.69 12.05
C ALA A 87 -51.35 5.21 11.11
N PRO A 88 -50.20 5.90 11.07
CA PRO A 88 -49.10 5.51 10.18
C PRO A 88 -48.65 4.07 10.42
N ALA A 89 -48.74 3.23 9.38
CA ALA A 89 -48.26 1.86 9.44
C ALA A 89 -46.78 1.84 9.86
N PRO A 90 -46.36 0.95 10.79
CA PRO A 90 -45.02 0.97 11.35
C PRO A 90 -43.97 0.78 10.23
N PRO A 91 -42.88 1.57 10.23
CA PRO A 91 -41.96 1.63 9.10
C PRO A 91 -41.38 0.24 8.79
N ALA A 92 -41.53 -0.18 7.54
CA ALA A 92 -41.12 -1.50 7.08
C ALA A 92 -39.65 -1.77 7.45
N LYS A 93 -39.43 -2.83 8.25
CA LYS A 93 -38.09 -3.19 8.76
C LYS A 93 -37.14 -3.37 7.59
N ARG A 94 -36.17 -2.46 7.44
CA ARG A 94 -35.06 -2.58 6.49
C ARG A 94 -34.18 -3.76 6.90
N ILE A 95 -34.48 -4.94 6.36
CA ILE A 95 -33.62 -6.12 6.47
C ILE A 95 -32.32 -5.79 5.74
N VAL A 96 -31.23 -5.60 6.49
CA VAL A 96 -29.90 -5.44 5.89
C VAL A 96 -29.43 -6.82 5.40
N PRO A 97 -29.18 -7.01 4.09
CA PRO A 97 -28.77 -8.32 3.58
C PRO A 97 -27.37 -8.66 4.11
N PHE A 98 -27.26 -9.77 4.85
CA PHE A 98 -25.97 -10.30 5.27
C PHE A 98 -25.29 -11.02 4.09
N PRO A 99 -24.09 -10.60 3.65
CA PRO A 99 -23.41 -11.24 2.52
C PRO A 99 -22.85 -12.60 2.91
N GLU A 100 -23.47 -13.67 2.39
CA GLU A 100 -23.05 -15.05 2.65
C GLU A 100 -21.86 -15.46 1.77
N LYS A 101 -20.94 -16.25 2.33
CA LYS A 101 -19.77 -16.76 1.60
C LYS A 101 -20.15 -17.98 0.75
N PRO A 102 -19.48 -18.24 -0.39
CA PRO A 102 -19.78 -19.40 -1.25
C PRO A 102 -19.83 -20.73 -0.47
N ALA A 103 -18.90 -20.96 0.45
CA ALA A 103 -18.88 -22.15 1.31
C ALA A 103 -20.17 -22.39 2.11
N VAL A 104 -20.86 -21.34 2.55
CA VAL A 104 -22.13 -21.42 3.31
C VAL A 104 -23.30 -21.72 2.37
N ILE A 105 -23.20 -21.30 1.11
CA ILE A 105 -24.20 -21.54 0.07
C ILE A 105 -24.08 -22.98 -0.45
N GLU A 106 -22.86 -23.44 -0.78
CA GLU A 106 -22.58 -24.82 -1.21
C GLU A 106 -22.96 -25.83 -0.10
N GLU A 107 -22.78 -25.51 1.18
CA GLU A 107 -23.29 -26.33 2.31
C GLU A 107 -24.83 -26.32 2.38
N ARG A 108 -25.48 -25.15 2.35
CA ARG A 108 -26.95 -25.06 2.39
C ARG A 108 -27.62 -25.76 1.21
N ASN A 109 -26.97 -25.78 0.04
CA ASN A 109 -27.45 -26.47 -1.15
C ASN A 109 -27.25 -28.01 -1.07
N GLY A 110 -26.52 -28.52 -0.07
CA GLY A 110 -26.14 -29.94 0.03
C GLY A 110 -25.04 -30.36 -0.96
N GLU A 111 -24.34 -29.41 -1.58
CA GLU A 111 -23.22 -29.71 -2.49
C GLU A 111 -22.01 -30.23 -1.71
N ILE A 112 -21.78 -29.69 -0.51
CA ILE A 112 -20.76 -30.15 0.45
C ILE A 112 -21.34 -30.47 1.84
N GLU A 113 -20.62 -31.30 2.58
CA GLU A 113 -20.95 -31.75 3.94
C GLU A 113 -19.70 -31.71 4.83
N PHE A 114 -19.84 -31.35 6.11
CA PHE A 114 -18.75 -31.38 7.09
C PHE A 114 -18.85 -32.65 7.95
N ARG A 115 -18.00 -33.65 7.67
CA ARG A 115 -17.97 -34.94 8.40
C ARG A 115 -16.83 -34.99 9.40
N VAL A 116 -17.12 -35.39 10.64
CA VAL A 116 -16.09 -35.75 11.63
C VAL A 116 -15.86 -37.26 11.58
N VAL A 117 -14.61 -37.68 11.45
CA VAL A 117 -14.18 -39.07 11.31
C VAL A 117 -12.94 -39.36 12.18
N ASN A 118 -12.82 -40.61 12.60
CA ASN A 118 -11.64 -41.20 13.25
C ASN A 118 -11.33 -42.57 12.63
N ASN A 119 -10.21 -43.19 12.99
CA ASN A 119 -9.87 -44.53 12.49
C ASN A 119 -10.62 -45.64 13.25
N ASP A 120 -11.94 -45.67 13.06
CA ASP A 120 -12.88 -46.67 13.58
C ASP A 120 -12.91 -47.99 12.78
N GLY A 121 -12.20 -48.05 11.64
CA GLY A 121 -12.18 -49.20 10.73
C GLY A 121 -13.38 -49.30 9.78
N ARG A 122 -14.32 -48.35 9.78
CA ARG A 122 -15.44 -48.33 8.82
C ARG A 122 -14.98 -47.84 7.45
N ARG A 123 -15.52 -48.45 6.38
CA ARG A 123 -15.12 -48.17 4.99
C ARG A 123 -15.17 -46.68 4.62
N GLU A 124 -16.22 -45.97 5.01
CA GLU A 124 -16.37 -44.54 4.73
C GLU A 124 -15.31 -43.69 5.48
N SER A 125 -15.09 -43.95 6.77
CA SER A 125 -14.03 -43.31 7.55
C SER A 125 -12.67 -43.51 6.90
N THR A 126 -12.36 -44.74 6.45
CA THR A 126 -11.11 -45.04 5.74
C THR A 126 -10.98 -44.26 4.43
N ILE A 127 -12.06 -44.12 3.64
CA ILE A 127 -12.05 -43.33 2.39
C ILE A 127 -11.76 -41.85 2.69
N ILE A 128 -12.45 -41.27 3.67
CA ILE A 128 -12.30 -39.85 4.02
C ILE A 128 -10.91 -39.57 4.59
N LEU A 129 -10.40 -40.42 5.49
CA LEU A 129 -9.03 -40.33 6.02
C LEU A 129 -7.97 -40.53 4.91
N THR A 130 -8.21 -41.39 3.94
CA THR A 130 -7.33 -41.54 2.75
C THR A 130 -7.29 -40.24 1.94
N GLY A 131 -8.44 -39.62 1.70
CA GLY A 131 -8.53 -38.32 1.01
C GLY A 131 -7.79 -37.21 1.75
N LEU A 132 -7.98 -37.11 3.07
CA LEU A 132 -7.26 -36.16 3.93
C LEU A 132 -5.75 -36.38 3.90
N LYS A 133 -5.27 -37.63 4.05
CA LYS A 133 -3.85 -37.98 3.89
C LYS A 133 -3.30 -37.46 2.56
N CYS A 134 -3.99 -37.70 1.46
CA CYS A 134 -3.56 -37.24 0.12
C CYS A 134 -3.52 -35.72 0.01
N ILE A 135 -4.47 -35.00 0.60
CA ILE A 135 -4.48 -33.52 0.63
C ILE A 135 -3.31 -33.00 1.47
N PHE A 136 -3.11 -33.49 2.69
CA PHE A 136 -2.00 -33.07 3.54
C PHE A 136 -0.64 -33.38 2.89
N GLN A 137 -0.46 -34.56 2.29
CA GLN A 137 0.76 -34.90 1.54
C GLN A 137 1.00 -34.02 0.29
N LYS A 138 -0.03 -33.39 -0.27
CA LYS A 138 0.06 -32.47 -1.43
C LYS A 138 0.26 -31.01 -1.00
N GLN A 139 -0.35 -30.57 0.11
CA GLN A 139 -0.31 -29.19 0.59
C GLN A 139 0.84 -28.93 1.58
N LEU A 140 1.40 -29.97 2.24
CA LEU A 140 2.51 -29.89 3.20
C LEU A 140 3.74 -30.66 2.69
N PRO A 141 4.35 -30.30 1.54
CA PRO A 141 5.38 -31.11 0.89
C PRO A 141 6.70 -31.24 1.68
N LYS A 142 6.94 -30.38 2.68
CA LYS A 142 8.08 -30.49 3.62
C LYS A 142 7.91 -31.61 4.65
N MET A 143 6.68 -32.09 4.89
CA MET A 143 6.37 -33.05 5.95
C MET A 143 6.49 -34.49 5.43
N PRO A 144 7.18 -35.42 6.14
CA PRO A 144 7.36 -36.78 5.66
C PRO A 144 6.02 -37.51 5.43
N LYS A 145 5.90 -38.18 4.28
CA LYS A 145 4.64 -38.82 3.85
C LYS A 145 4.11 -39.83 4.87
N ASP A 146 4.99 -40.63 5.46
CA ASP A 146 4.63 -41.65 6.45
C ASP A 146 4.31 -41.06 7.82
N TYR A 147 4.90 -39.90 8.16
CA TYR A 147 4.56 -39.14 9.36
C TYR A 147 3.11 -38.62 9.28
N ILE A 148 2.72 -38.04 8.13
CA ILE A 148 1.33 -37.65 7.86
C ILE A 148 0.41 -38.87 7.93
N ALA A 149 0.77 -39.96 7.24
CA ALA A 149 -0.06 -41.16 7.21
C ALA A 149 -0.29 -41.74 8.61
N ARG A 150 0.74 -41.80 9.46
CA ARG A 150 0.64 -42.31 10.84
C ARG A 150 -0.35 -41.50 11.68
N LEU A 151 -0.27 -40.17 11.65
CA LEU A 151 -1.11 -39.31 12.50
C LEU A 151 -2.55 -39.17 11.97
N VAL A 152 -2.77 -39.21 10.66
CA VAL A 152 -4.13 -39.23 10.07
C VAL A 152 -4.86 -40.55 10.37
N TYR A 153 -4.14 -41.67 10.47
CA TYR A 153 -4.71 -42.98 10.85
C TYR A 153 -4.57 -43.30 12.34
N ASP A 154 -4.10 -42.39 13.19
CA ASP A 154 -4.00 -42.62 14.62
C ASP A 154 -5.40 -42.63 15.25
N ARG A 155 -5.72 -43.68 16.02
CA ARG A 155 -7.03 -43.84 16.68
C ARG A 155 -7.32 -42.81 17.77
N THR A 156 -6.28 -42.14 18.27
CA THR A 156 -6.38 -41.04 19.26
C THR A 156 -6.61 -39.67 18.61
N HIS A 157 -6.57 -39.58 17.28
CA HIS A 157 -6.78 -38.34 16.54
C HIS A 157 -8.19 -38.31 15.92
N LEU A 158 -8.75 -37.10 15.83
CA LEU A 158 -10.02 -36.80 15.19
C LEU A 158 -9.77 -35.92 13.98
N SER A 159 -10.55 -36.12 12.91
CA SER A 159 -10.45 -35.30 11.71
C SER A 159 -11.82 -34.79 11.29
N ILE A 160 -11.91 -33.49 11.00
CA ILE A 160 -13.08 -32.89 10.36
C ILE A 160 -12.75 -32.62 8.89
N ALA A 161 -13.56 -33.18 7.99
CA ALA A 161 -13.37 -33.16 6.55
C ALA A 161 -14.50 -32.41 5.85
N ILE A 162 -14.15 -31.64 4.82
CA ILE A 162 -15.10 -31.15 3.81
C ILE A 162 -15.23 -32.26 2.77
N VAL A 163 -16.43 -32.85 2.68
CA VAL A 163 -16.76 -33.90 1.72
C VAL A 163 -17.76 -33.34 0.70
N LYS A 164 -17.49 -33.56 -0.57
CA LYS A 164 -18.38 -33.24 -1.70
C LYS A 164 -19.00 -34.53 -2.23
N HIS A 165 -20.27 -34.49 -2.59
CA HIS A 165 -21.00 -35.68 -3.05
C HIS A 165 -20.37 -36.29 -4.32
N PRO A 166 -20.17 -37.63 -4.39
CA PRO A 166 -20.56 -38.62 -3.40
C PRO A 166 -19.63 -38.75 -2.19
N LEU A 167 -18.29 -38.78 -2.37
CA LEU A 167 -17.28 -38.93 -1.30
C LEU A 167 -15.93 -38.26 -1.64
N GLU A 168 -15.94 -37.15 -2.39
CA GLU A 168 -14.71 -36.40 -2.74
C GLU A 168 -14.27 -35.53 -1.55
N VAL A 169 -13.05 -35.68 -1.05
CA VAL A 169 -12.53 -34.83 0.05
C VAL A 169 -11.89 -33.57 -0.54
N VAL A 170 -12.30 -32.39 -0.06
CA VAL A 170 -11.82 -31.07 -0.53
C VAL A 170 -10.76 -30.46 0.42
N GLY A 171 -10.84 -30.79 1.70
CA GLY A 171 -9.93 -30.32 2.74
C GLY A 171 -10.33 -30.80 4.12
N GLY A 172 -9.53 -30.50 5.13
CA GLY A 172 -9.86 -30.86 6.51
C GLY A 172 -8.86 -30.37 7.55
N ILE A 173 -9.21 -30.63 8.81
CA ILE A 173 -8.35 -30.42 9.98
C ILE A 173 -8.28 -31.73 10.77
N THR A 174 -7.07 -32.21 11.00
CA THR A 174 -6.78 -33.31 11.94
C THR A 174 -6.26 -32.71 13.25
N TYR A 175 -6.87 -33.10 14.36
CA TYR A 175 -6.57 -32.61 15.69
C TYR A 175 -6.57 -33.74 16.73
N ARG A 176 -5.90 -33.47 17.86
CA ARG A 176 -5.74 -34.41 18.97
C ARG A 176 -6.22 -33.76 20.27
N PRO A 177 -7.32 -34.23 20.89
CA PRO A 177 -7.82 -33.66 22.14
C PRO A 177 -7.02 -34.15 23.35
N PHE A 178 -6.87 -33.28 24.36
CA PHE A 178 -6.26 -33.59 25.64
C PHE A 178 -7.19 -33.14 26.79
N ASP A 179 -8.20 -33.94 27.12
CA ASP A 179 -9.27 -33.56 28.06
C ASP A 179 -8.76 -33.10 29.43
N LYS A 180 -7.70 -33.75 29.96
CA LYS A 180 -7.06 -33.35 31.23
C LYS A 180 -6.43 -31.96 31.17
N GLY A 181 -5.89 -31.57 30.01
CA GLY A 181 -5.29 -30.25 29.79
C GLY A 181 -6.30 -29.19 29.34
N GLN A 182 -7.52 -29.59 28.94
CA GLN A 182 -8.56 -28.75 28.31
C GLN A 182 -8.12 -28.06 27.00
N PHE A 183 -7.11 -28.61 26.33
CA PHE A 183 -6.62 -28.14 25.04
C PHE A 183 -6.72 -29.23 23.96
N ALA A 184 -6.64 -28.83 22.69
CA ALA A 184 -6.41 -29.74 21.57
C ALA A 184 -5.27 -29.23 20.69
N GLU A 185 -4.42 -30.15 20.26
CA GLU A 185 -3.37 -29.91 19.25
C GLU A 185 -4.00 -29.98 17.86
N ILE A 186 -3.88 -28.92 17.05
CA ILE A 186 -4.17 -28.99 15.62
C ILE A 186 -2.90 -29.48 14.93
N VAL A 187 -2.95 -30.72 14.43
CA VAL A 187 -1.80 -31.43 13.85
C VAL A 187 -1.67 -31.08 12.37
N PHE A 188 -2.77 -31.09 11.62
CA PHE A 188 -2.80 -30.71 10.21
C PHE A 188 -4.05 -29.87 9.89
N CYS A 189 -3.90 -28.83 9.07
CA CYS A 189 -5.00 -28.00 8.57
C CYS A 189 -4.71 -27.60 7.12
N ALA A 190 -5.45 -28.14 6.14
CA ALA A 190 -5.22 -27.85 4.73
C ALA A 190 -6.47 -28.07 3.86
N ILE A 191 -6.56 -27.31 2.76
CA ILE A 191 -7.61 -27.39 1.73
C ILE A 191 -6.93 -27.38 0.36
N SER A 192 -7.48 -28.13 -0.61
CA SER A 192 -6.93 -28.18 -1.97
C SER A 192 -6.87 -26.78 -2.59
N SER A 193 -5.73 -26.47 -3.22
CA SER A 193 -5.33 -25.10 -3.63
C SER A 193 -6.35 -24.40 -4.52
N ASP A 194 -7.04 -25.17 -5.36
CA ASP A 194 -8.09 -24.72 -6.28
C ASP A 194 -9.38 -24.24 -5.59
N GLN A 195 -9.68 -24.72 -4.37
CA GLN A 195 -10.88 -24.34 -3.62
C GLN A 195 -10.63 -23.28 -2.53
N GLN A 196 -9.38 -22.89 -2.27
CA GLN A 196 -9.04 -21.97 -1.15
C GLN A 196 -9.73 -20.60 -1.26
N VAL A 197 -9.95 -20.10 -2.48
CA VAL A 197 -10.61 -18.81 -2.75
C VAL A 197 -12.09 -18.75 -2.34
N LYS A 198 -12.77 -19.89 -2.14
CA LYS A 198 -14.19 -19.94 -1.71
C LYS A 198 -14.42 -19.63 -0.23
N GLY A 199 -13.34 -19.47 0.55
CA GLY A 199 -13.40 -19.18 1.98
C GLY A 199 -13.52 -20.40 2.89
N TYR A 200 -13.33 -21.61 2.34
CA TYR A 200 -13.51 -22.88 3.06
C TYR A 200 -12.73 -22.99 4.37
N GLY A 201 -11.51 -22.43 4.47
CA GLY A 201 -10.70 -22.54 5.69
C GLY A 201 -11.34 -21.90 6.92
N ALA A 202 -11.86 -20.68 6.76
CA ALA A 202 -12.56 -19.98 7.84
C ALA A 202 -13.88 -20.67 8.23
N HIS A 203 -14.54 -21.33 7.27
CA HIS A 203 -15.79 -22.06 7.51
C HIS A 203 -15.54 -23.38 8.26
N LEU A 204 -14.55 -24.16 7.79
CA LEU A 204 -14.04 -25.38 8.43
C LEU A 204 -13.52 -25.14 9.85
N MET A 205 -12.80 -24.04 10.07
CA MET A 205 -12.34 -23.65 11.41
C MET A 205 -13.50 -23.22 12.33
N SER A 206 -14.57 -22.63 11.78
CA SER A 206 -15.77 -22.29 12.56
C SER A 206 -16.55 -23.55 12.96
N HIS A 207 -16.72 -24.49 12.02
CA HIS A 207 -17.25 -25.84 12.26
C HIS A 207 -16.46 -26.60 13.34
N LEU A 208 -15.12 -26.61 13.24
CA LEU A 208 -14.26 -27.24 14.25
C LEU A 208 -14.49 -26.66 15.65
N LYS A 209 -14.54 -25.33 15.78
CA LYS A 209 -14.73 -24.66 17.08
C LYS A 209 -16.09 -24.97 17.68
N ASP A 210 -17.17 -24.87 16.91
CA ASP A 210 -18.51 -25.19 17.41
C ASP A 210 -18.66 -26.70 17.73
N TYR A 211 -18.07 -27.60 16.93
CA TYR A 211 -18.06 -29.04 17.20
C TYR A 211 -17.30 -29.41 18.49
N VAL A 212 -16.04 -28.97 18.62
CA VAL A 212 -15.19 -29.34 19.77
C VAL A 212 -15.77 -28.78 21.07
N LYS A 213 -16.30 -27.55 21.03
CA LYS A 213 -17.00 -26.92 22.17
C LYS A 213 -18.33 -27.61 22.53
N ALA A 214 -19.01 -28.24 21.57
CA ALA A 214 -20.25 -28.98 21.81
C ALA A 214 -20.02 -30.43 22.30
N THR A 215 -18.86 -31.02 22.01
CA THR A 215 -18.57 -32.45 22.24
C THR A 215 -17.53 -32.73 23.33
N SER A 216 -16.77 -31.74 23.77
CA SER A 216 -15.67 -31.90 24.74
C SER A 216 -15.57 -30.74 25.73
N LYS A 217 -14.68 -30.88 26.73
CA LYS A 217 -14.34 -29.81 27.67
C LYS A 217 -13.16 -28.94 27.20
N VAL A 218 -12.73 -29.10 25.95
CA VAL A 218 -11.61 -28.34 25.37
C VAL A 218 -12.03 -26.91 25.05
N MET A 219 -11.26 -25.95 25.55
CA MET A 219 -11.48 -24.51 25.33
C MET A 219 -10.32 -23.82 24.61
N HIS A 220 -9.19 -24.50 24.42
CA HIS A 220 -7.99 -23.95 23.80
C HIS A 220 -7.51 -24.84 22.65
N PHE A 221 -7.13 -24.24 21.52
CA PHE A 221 -6.36 -24.91 20.48
C PHE A 221 -4.91 -24.44 20.53
N LEU A 222 -3.98 -25.38 20.38
CA LEU A 222 -2.56 -25.11 20.18
C LEU A 222 -2.13 -25.70 18.83
N THR A 223 -1.23 -25.03 18.12
CA THR A 223 -0.75 -25.47 16.80
C THR A 223 0.65 -24.96 16.56
N TYR A 224 1.50 -25.75 15.90
CA TYR A 224 2.71 -25.25 15.26
C TYR A 224 2.40 -24.84 13.82
N ALA A 225 2.50 -23.55 13.52
CA ALA A 225 2.22 -23.00 12.19
C ALA A 225 3.53 -22.75 11.43
N ASP A 226 3.62 -23.20 10.17
CA ASP A 226 4.66 -22.72 9.24
C ASP A 226 4.53 -21.19 9.12
N ASN A 227 5.64 -20.49 8.90
CA ASN A 227 5.69 -19.02 8.87
C ASN A 227 4.75 -18.43 7.81
N TYR A 228 4.56 -19.13 6.69
CA TYR A 228 3.58 -18.77 5.65
C TYR A 228 2.11 -18.86 6.11
N ALA A 229 1.81 -19.65 7.14
CA ALA A 229 0.45 -19.89 7.66
C ALA A 229 0.06 -18.98 8.83
N ILE A 230 1.01 -18.29 9.48
CA ILE A 230 0.76 -17.42 10.64
C ILE A 230 -0.34 -16.37 10.33
N GLY A 231 -0.32 -15.79 9.12
CA GLY A 231 -1.32 -14.81 8.68
C GLY A 231 -2.74 -15.37 8.50
N TYR A 232 -2.89 -16.68 8.29
CA TYR A 232 -4.18 -17.37 8.30
C TYR A 232 -4.64 -17.63 9.74
N PHE A 233 -3.79 -18.22 10.57
CA PHE A 233 -4.12 -18.54 11.97
C PHE A 233 -4.45 -17.28 12.79
N LYS A 234 -3.71 -16.17 12.61
CA LYS A 234 -4.05 -14.88 13.26
C LYS A 234 -5.45 -14.39 12.87
N LYS A 235 -5.87 -14.56 11.61
CA LYS A 235 -7.24 -14.25 11.15
C LYS A 235 -8.30 -15.22 11.69
N GLN A 236 -7.91 -16.39 12.18
CA GLN A 236 -8.79 -17.32 12.91
C GLN A 236 -8.78 -17.10 14.43
N GLY A 237 -8.14 -16.03 14.93
CA GLY A 237 -8.07 -15.72 16.36
C GLY A 237 -6.99 -16.49 17.12
N PHE A 238 -5.88 -16.86 16.46
CA PHE A 238 -4.71 -17.41 17.14
C PHE A 238 -3.67 -16.31 17.46
N THR A 239 -3.12 -16.33 18.68
CA THR A 239 -2.04 -15.48 19.19
C THR A 239 -0.69 -16.21 19.17
N LYS A 240 0.43 -15.48 19.21
CA LYS A 240 1.76 -16.06 19.49
C LYS A 240 1.98 -16.21 21.01
N GLU A 241 1.43 -15.32 21.82
CA GLU A 241 1.37 -15.51 23.26
C GLU A 241 0.53 -16.74 23.60
N ILE A 242 1.13 -17.62 24.42
CA ILE A 242 0.50 -18.83 24.95
C ILE A 242 0.11 -18.54 26.40
N THR A 243 -1.17 -18.23 26.63
CA THR A 243 -1.72 -17.97 27.97
C THR A 243 -2.07 -19.24 28.75
N LEU A 244 -1.98 -20.41 28.12
CA LEU A 244 -2.10 -21.69 28.81
C LEU A 244 -0.80 -22.01 29.57
N GLU A 245 -0.92 -22.26 30.87
CA GLU A 245 0.18 -22.61 31.77
C GLU A 245 1.06 -23.74 31.20
N LYS A 246 2.39 -23.55 31.21
CA LYS A 246 3.35 -24.46 30.56
C LYS A 246 3.21 -25.92 31.01
N SER A 247 2.96 -26.15 32.30
CA SER A 247 2.75 -27.48 32.90
C SER A 247 1.62 -28.29 32.21
N ARG A 248 0.65 -27.62 31.59
CA ARG A 248 -0.54 -28.24 30.99
C ARG A 248 -0.33 -28.75 29.57
N TRP A 249 0.69 -28.28 28.85
CA TRP A 249 0.88 -28.58 27.43
C TRP A 249 2.33 -28.88 27.01
N MET A 250 3.33 -28.39 27.74
CA MET A 250 4.74 -28.61 27.44
C MET A 250 5.07 -30.11 27.55
N GLY A 251 5.70 -30.68 26.54
CA GLY A 251 5.97 -32.12 26.42
C GLY A 251 4.81 -32.97 25.88
N TYR A 252 3.59 -32.44 25.74
CA TYR A 252 2.47 -33.13 25.07
C TYR A 252 2.42 -32.88 23.56
N ILE A 253 2.74 -31.63 23.17
CA ILE A 253 2.89 -31.19 21.78
C ILE A 253 4.34 -31.41 21.36
N LYS A 254 4.58 -31.72 20.08
CA LYS A 254 5.92 -31.86 19.53
C LYS A 254 6.40 -30.56 18.90
N ASP A 255 7.63 -30.18 19.19
CA ASP A 255 8.27 -29.05 18.56
C ASP A 255 8.65 -29.39 17.11
N TYR A 256 8.40 -28.45 16.20
CA TYR A 256 8.72 -28.61 14.78
C TYR A 256 9.69 -27.51 14.35
N GLU A 257 10.82 -27.91 13.79
CA GLU A 257 11.85 -27.00 13.30
C GLU A 257 11.28 -26.03 12.25
N GLY A 258 11.45 -24.72 12.48
CA GLY A 258 10.90 -23.66 11.64
C GLY A 258 9.41 -23.34 11.84
N GLY A 259 8.69 -24.03 12.74
CA GLY A 259 7.31 -23.72 13.11
C GLY A 259 7.20 -22.69 14.24
N THR A 260 6.22 -21.78 14.17
CA THR A 260 5.83 -20.91 15.30
C THR A 260 4.66 -21.53 16.06
N ILE A 261 4.78 -21.73 17.38
CA ILE A 261 3.63 -22.13 18.22
C ILE A 261 2.60 -20.99 18.32
N MET A 262 1.32 -21.32 18.26
CA MET A 262 0.21 -20.37 18.38
C MET A 262 -0.97 -20.96 19.17
N GLN A 263 -1.65 -20.13 19.97
CA GLN A 263 -2.84 -20.50 20.75
C GLN A 263 -4.11 -19.80 20.26
N CYS A 264 -5.24 -20.50 20.22
CA CYS A 264 -6.57 -19.88 20.13
C CYS A 264 -7.44 -20.29 21.31
N SER A 265 -7.89 -19.33 22.13
CA SER A 265 -8.90 -19.55 23.17
C SER A 265 -10.31 -19.35 22.61
N MET A 266 -11.23 -20.26 22.93
CA MET A 266 -12.64 -20.17 22.52
C MET A 266 -13.49 -19.39 23.54
N VAL A 267 -14.59 -18.81 23.08
CA VAL A 267 -15.55 -18.05 23.91
C VAL A 267 -16.83 -18.89 24.07
N PRO A 268 -17.22 -19.31 25.30
CA PRO A 268 -18.36 -20.21 25.50
C PRO A 268 -19.66 -19.73 24.85
N LYS A 269 -19.98 -18.44 25.03
CA LYS A 269 -21.24 -17.79 24.62
C LYS A 269 -21.35 -17.52 23.10
N ILE A 270 -20.30 -17.74 22.30
CA ILE A 270 -20.31 -17.47 20.84
C ILE A 270 -20.54 -18.78 20.06
N ARG A 271 -21.50 -18.78 19.12
CA ARG A 271 -21.57 -19.80 18.06
C ARG A 271 -20.78 -19.28 16.85
N TYR A 272 -19.68 -19.93 16.51
CA TYR A 272 -18.75 -19.43 15.50
C TYR A 272 -19.35 -19.39 14.10
N LEU A 273 -20.16 -20.39 13.73
CA LEU A 273 -20.89 -20.44 12.45
C LEU A 273 -21.90 -19.29 12.29
N GLU A 274 -22.50 -18.81 13.39
CA GLU A 274 -23.48 -17.71 13.39
C GLU A 274 -22.88 -16.35 13.78
N SER A 275 -21.60 -16.29 14.11
CA SER A 275 -20.91 -15.11 14.67
C SER A 275 -21.18 -13.80 13.92
N GLY A 276 -21.12 -13.81 12.58
CA GLY A 276 -21.44 -12.62 11.77
C GLY A 276 -22.90 -12.15 11.87
N ARG A 277 -23.85 -13.09 12.04
CA ARG A 277 -25.28 -12.77 12.28
C ARG A 277 -25.51 -12.33 13.73
N MET A 278 -24.77 -12.86 14.70
CA MET A 278 -24.79 -12.40 16.10
C MET A 278 -24.29 -10.94 16.20
N LEU A 279 -23.16 -10.63 15.57
CA LEU A 279 -22.59 -9.27 15.52
C LEU A 279 -23.52 -8.28 14.82
N LEU A 280 -24.19 -8.68 13.73
CA LEU A 280 -25.19 -7.83 13.07
C LEU A 280 -26.36 -7.49 14.02
N LYS A 281 -26.93 -8.49 14.70
CA LYS A 281 -27.99 -8.26 15.71
C LYS A 281 -27.54 -7.41 16.90
N GLN A 282 -26.29 -7.58 17.34
CA GLN A 282 -25.72 -6.73 18.40
C GLN A 282 -25.59 -5.27 17.94
N LYS A 283 -25.14 -5.04 16.70
CA LYS A 283 -25.09 -3.71 16.09
C LYS A 283 -26.49 -3.11 15.90
N GLU A 284 -27.47 -3.90 15.47
CA GLU A 284 -28.87 -3.47 15.38
C GLU A 284 -29.45 -3.08 16.75
N CYS A 285 -29.17 -3.86 17.80
CA CYS A 285 -29.58 -3.56 19.17
C CYS A 285 -28.91 -2.29 19.73
N ALA A 286 -27.60 -2.13 19.49
CA ALA A 286 -26.87 -0.92 19.87
C ALA A 286 -27.43 0.32 19.13
N ASN A 287 -27.61 0.22 17.80
CA ASN A 287 -28.23 1.28 17.01
C ASN A 287 -29.65 1.61 17.49
N ALA A 288 -30.47 0.61 17.82
CA ALA A 288 -31.83 0.83 18.34
C ALA A 288 -31.84 1.53 19.70
N LYS A 289 -30.91 1.17 20.61
CA LYS A 289 -30.72 1.89 21.88
C LYS A 289 -30.25 3.34 21.65
N ILE A 290 -29.30 3.56 20.73
CA ILE A 290 -28.85 4.91 20.35
C ILE A 290 -30.03 5.72 19.79
N MET A 291 -30.83 5.14 18.89
CA MET A 291 -32.00 5.79 18.29
C MET A 291 -33.12 6.10 19.31
N ALA A 292 -33.24 5.30 20.37
CA ALA A 292 -34.21 5.53 21.44
C ALA A 292 -33.84 6.66 22.41
N VAL A 293 -32.58 7.15 22.39
CA VAL A 293 -32.05 8.14 23.35
C VAL A 293 -31.49 9.38 22.65
N SER A 294 -30.92 9.25 21.45
CA SER A 294 -30.29 10.34 20.70
C SER A 294 -30.94 10.50 19.32
N LYS A 295 -31.41 11.71 19.00
CA LYS A 295 -31.88 12.10 17.67
C LYS A 295 -30.77 12.30 16.63
N SER A 296 -29.50 12.03 16.95
CA SER A 296 -28.34 12.28 16.07
C SER A 296 -28.32 11.47 14.76
N TYR A 297 -29.33 10.63 14.51
CA TYR A 297 -29.56 9.92 13.24
C TYR A 297 -30.54 10.66 12.30
N GLU A 298 -31.19 11.74 12.76
CA GLU A 298 -32.13 12.54 11.96
C GLU A 298 -31.36 13.45 10.99
N VAL A 299 -31.21 12.99 9.74
CA VAL A 299 -30.50 13.74 8.69
C VAL A 299 -31.44 14.78 8.07
N HIS A 300 -31.40 16.01 8.60
CA HIS A 300 -32.14 17.13 8.05
C HIS A 300 -31.59 17.57 6.68
N SER A 301 -32.49 18.02 5.79
CA SER A 301 -32.09 18.59 4.50
C SER A 301 -31.43 19.98 4.68
N PRO A 302 -30.45 20.36 3.84
CA PRO A 302 -29.80 21.66 3.94
C PRO A 302 -30.79 22.82 3.68
N PRO A 303 -30.62 23.98 4.33
CA PRO A 303 -31.41 25.18 4.09
C PRO A 303 -31.58 25.50 2.60
N ALA A 304 -32.82 25.76 2.17
CA ALA A 304 -33.17 26.01 0.76
C ALA A 304 -32.45 27.23 0.14
N GLN A 305 -31.84 28.08 0.96
CA GLN A 305 -30.99 29.20 0.56
C GLN A 305 -29.65 28.70 0.01
N TRP A 306 -29.02 27.71 0.65
CA TRP A 306 -27.79 27.07 0.15
C TRP A 306 -28.02 26.29 -1.14
N ALA A 307 -29.20 25.68 -1.31
CA ALA A 307 -29.59 25.02 -2.55
C ALA A 307 -29.66 25.97 -3.78
N LYS A 308 -29.81 27.28 -3.55
CA LYS A 308 -29.75 28.32 -4.60
C LYS A 308 -28.34 28.89 -4.81
N GLY A 309 -27.39 28.58 -3.94
CA GLY A 309 -25.99 29.00 -4.05
C GLY A 309 -25.67 30.42 -3.56
N GLU A 310 -26.59 31.07 -2.84
CA GLU A 310 -26.27 32.35 -2.16
C GLU A 310 -25.60 32.09 -0.81
N LEU A 311 -24.29 32.35 -0.74
CA LEU A 311 -23.48 32.23 0.49
C LEU A 311 -23.55 33.50 1.35
N LYS A 312 -24.76 33.87 1.77
CA LYS A 312 -24.97 34.88 2.83
C LYS A 312 -24.82 34.20 4.20
N PRO A 313 -24.26 34.87 5.22
CA PRO A 313 -24.29 34.38 6.60
C PRO A 313 -25.74 34.16 7.05
N ILE A 314 -26.05 32.96 7.51
CA ILE A 314 -27.33 32.61 8.14
C ILE A 314 -27.07 32.54 9.64
N ASP A 315 -27.92 33.19 10.45
CA ASP A 315 -27.94 32.98 11.90
C ASP A 315 -28.34 31.52 12.18
N PRO A 316 -27.49 30.69 12.83
CA PRO A 316 -27.79 29.29 13.09
C PRO A 316 -29.12 29.08 13.84
N LEU A 317 -29.54 30.01 14.71
CA LEU A 317 -30.79 29.92 15.47
C LEU A 317 -32.06 30.05 14.58
N THR A 318 -31.92 30.52 13.34
CA THR A 318 -33.01 30.56 12.35
C THR A 318 -33.21 29.23 11.62
N ILE A 319 -32.29 28.26 11.74
CA ILE A 319 -32.40 26.94 11.13
C ILE A 319 -33.12 26.01 12.12
N PRO A 320 -34.32 25.48 11.80
CA PRO A 320 -35.12 24.71 12.76
C PRO A 320 -34.37 23.53 13.39
N ALA A 321 -33.64 22.74 12.60
CA ALA A 321 -32.83 21.62 13.09
C ALA A 321 -31.75 22.02 14.12
N ILE A 322 -31.18 23.23 14.00
CA ILE A 322 -30.16 23.74 14.93
C ILE A 322 -30.83 24.26 16.21
N LYS A 323 -31.99 24.89 16.08
CA LYS A 323 -32.82 25.29 17.23
C LYS A 323 -33.35 24.07 18.02
N ASP A 324 -33.85 23.05 17.31
CA ASP A 324 -34.47 21.85 17.89
C ASP A 324 -33.44 20.88 18.52
N SER A 325 -32.16 21.00 18.17
CA SER A 325 -31.05 20.30 18.82
C SER A 325 -30.53 21.00 20.08
N GLY A 326 -31.09 22.16 20.44
CA GLY A 326 -30.67 22.92 21.63
C GLY A 326 -29.31 23.61 21.50
N TRP A 327 -28.80 23.77 20.27
CA TRP A 327 -27.51 24.41 20.02
C TRP A 327 -27.47 25.84 20.56
N SER A 328 -26.33 26.22 21.13
CA SER A 328 -26.06 27.59 21.60
C SER A 328 -24.64 28.03 21.22
N PRO A 329 -24.37 29.34 21.10
CA PRO A 329 -23.03 29.84 20.80
C PRO A 329 -21.94 29.36 21.79
N VAL A 330 -22.32 29.16 23.06
CA VAL A 330 -21.42 28.67 24.13
C VAL A 330 -21.00 27.21 23.88
N MET A 331 -21.87 26.38 23.29
CA MET A 331 -21.51 25.01 22.89
C MET A 331 -20.53 24.99 21.71
N ASP A 332 -20.61 25.98 20.81
CA ASP A 332 -19.68 26.15 19.70
C ASP A 332 -18.33 26.71 20.20
N GLU A 333 -18.30 27.62 21.17
CA GLU A 333 -17.07 28.01 21.89
C GLU A 333 -16.42 26.81 22.61
N LEU A 334 -17.20 25.98 23.31
CA LEU A 334 -16.72 24.74 23.92
C LEU A 334 -16.21 23.71 22.90
N ALA A 335 -16.84 23.61 21.73
CA ALA A 335 -16.38 22.73 20.64
C ALA A 335 -15.12 23.25 19.93
N ARG A 336 -14.82 24.55 20.04
CA ARG A 336 -13.60 25.21 19.55
C ARG A 336 -12.49 25.28 20.60
N ALA A 337 -12.80 25.09 21.88
CA ALA A 337 -11.81 25.05 22.94
C ALA A 337 -10.83 23.88 22.73
N PRO A 338 -9.50 24.09 22.95
CA PRO A 338 -8.55 23.00 22.88
C PRO A 338 -8.87 21.96 23.96
N ARG A 339 -9.09 20.70 23.55
CA ARG A 339 -9.51 19.60 24.43
C ARG A 339 -8.49 19.26 25.53
N HIS A 340 -7.22 19.60 25.30
CA HIS A 340 -6.07 19.22 26.12
C HIS A 340 -5.22 20.45 26.47
N GLY A 341 -4.40 20.34 27.52
CA GLY A 341 -3.49 21.43 27.94
C GLY A 341 -2.48 21.85 26.86
N PRO A 342 -1.92 23.08 26.92
CA PRO A 342 -1.02 23.60 25.88
C PRO A 342 0.26 22.75 25.72
N ASN A 343 0.73 22.13 26.80
CA ASN A 343 1.90 21.26 26.81
C ASN A 343 1.61 19.84 26.27
N TYR A 344 0.35 19.46 26.02
CA TYR A 344 -0.04 18.07 25.80
C TYR A 344 0.77 17.38 24.69
N ASN A 345 0.78 17.96 23.49
CA ASN A 345 1.49 17.37 22.35
C ASN A 345 3.01 17.27 22.57
N ALA A 346 3.60 18.18 23.35
CA ALA A 346 5.03 18.14 23.66
C ALA A 346 5.38 17.03 24.66
N LEU A 347 4.51 16.80 25.66
CA LEU A 347 4.63 15.66 26.58
C LEU A 347 4.37 14.33 25.88
N LEU A 348 3.39 14.27 24.96
CA LEU A 348 3.12 13.09 24.12
C LEU A 348 4.35 12.73 23.27
N HIS A 349 4.99 13.72 22.65
CA HIS A 349 6.23 13.51 21.90
C HIS A 349 7.37 13.01 22.79
N LEU A 350 7.60 13.62 23.96
CA LEU A 350 8.63 13.18 24.91
C LEU A 350 8.38 11.74 25.39
N LEU A 351 7.13 11.38 25.67
CA LEU A 351 6.75 10.02 26.08
C LEU A 351 6.98 8.99 24.96
N ASN A 352 6.57 9.31 23.73
CA ASN A 352 6.79 8.46 22.56
C ASN A 352 8.29 8.26 22.30
N ASP A 353 9.09 9.31 22.42
CA ASP A 353 10.54 9.25 22.29
C ASP A 353 11.18 8.34 23.36
N MET A 354 10.68 8.40 24.59
CA MET A 354 11.10 7.52 25.67
C MET A 354 10.68 6.06 25.41
N GLN A 355 9.42 5.80 25.05
CA GLN A 355 8.92 4.45 24.73
C GLN A 355 9.65 3.81 23.55
N ASN A 356 9.96 4.57 22.50
CA ASN A 356 10.69 4.06 21.32
C ASN A 356 12.20 3.89 21.56
N ASN A 357 12.72 4.24 22.73
CA ASN A 357 14.14 4.09 23.05
C ASN A 357 14.52 2.61 23.28
N SER A 358 15.65 2.17 22.73
CA SER A 358 16.15 0.79 22.88
C SER A 358 16.51 0.38 24.32
N ASN A 359 16.55 1.33 25.27
CA ASN A 359 16.74 1.08 26.69
C ASN A 359 15.41 1.10 27.49
N ALA A 360 14.25 1.31 26.85
CA ALA A 360 12.94 1.38 27.51
C ALA A 360 12.24 0.03 27.71
N TRP A 361 12.79 -1.06 27.16
CA TRP A 361 12.20 -2.40 27.23
C TRP A 361 11.79 -2.91 28.64
N PRO A 362 12.45 -2.55 29.77
CA PRO A 362 12.00 -2.97 31.10
C PRO A 362 10.92 -2.07 31.72
N PHE A 363 10.57 -0.97 31.06
CA PHE A 363 9.73 0.10 31.61
C PHE A 363 8.47 0.36 30.77
N GLN A 364 8.20 -0.46 29.75
CA GLN A 364 7.04 -0.29 28.86
C GLN A 364 5.70 -0.57 29.55
N GLN A 365 5.70 -1.36 30.61
CA GLN A 365 4.51 -1.86 31.32
C GLN A 365 4.82 -2.00 32.82
N PRO A 366 3.80 -2.07 33.69
CA PRO A 366 3.98 -2.37 35.11
C PRO A 366 4.73 -3.70 35.31
N VAL A 367 5.58 -3.78 36.34
CA VAL A 367 6.31 -5.02 36.67
C VAL A 367 5.32 -6.11 37.06
N ASN A 368 5.36 -7.26 36.38
CA ASN A 368 4.43 -8.35 36.65
C ASN A 368 4.69 -8.98 38.03
N LYS A 369 3.68 -8.94 38.91
CA LYS A 369 3.77 -9.51 40.26
C LYS A 369 3.99 -11.03 40.25
N ASP A 370 3.48 -11.73 39.24
CA ASP A 370 3.63 -13.19 39.12
C ASP A 370 5.05 -13.60 38.66
N GLU A 371 5.83 -12.66 38.11
CA GLU A 371 7.22 -12.85 37.71
C GLU A 371 8.22 -12.35 38.77
N VAL A 372 7.88 -11.27 39.49
CA VAL A 372 8.72 -10.68 40.54
C VAL A 372 7.89 -10.47 41.82
N LEU A 373 7.72 -11.56 42.57
CA LEU A 373 6.81 -11.69 43.71
C LEU A 373 7.02 -10.61 44.79
N ASP A 374 8.27 -10.24 45.06
CA ASP A 374 8.70 -9.31 46.11
C ASP A 374 8.82 -7.84 45.65
N TYR A 375 8.60 -7.55 44.36
CA TYR A 375 8.78 -6.20 43.81
C TYR A 375 7.93 -5.15 44.53
N TYR A 376 6.64 -5.44 44.72
CA TYR A 376 5.69 -4.55 45.39
C TYR A 376 5.85 -4.53 46.92
N ASP A 377 6.64 -5.45 47.48
CA ASP A 377 7.03 -5.41 48.89
C ASP A 377 8.17 -4.40 49.13
N VAL A 378 9.02 -4.16 48.13
CA VAL A 378 10.13 -3.19 48.18
C VAL A 378 9.77 -1.81 47.58
N ILE A 379 9.00 -1.80 46.49
CA ILE A 379 8.55 -0.60 45.76
C ILE A 379 7.09 -0.30 46.11
N LYS A 380 6.84 0.90 46.66
CA LYS A 380 5.51 1.30 47.17
C LYS A 380 4.76 2.28 46.25
N GLU A 381 5.49 2.98 45.39
CA GLU A 381 4.95 3.91 44.39
C GLU A 381 5.45 3.46 43.01
N PRO A 382 4.92 2.35 42.45
CA PRO A 382 5.32 1.85 41.14
C PRO A 382 4.97 2.85 40.04
N MET A 383 5.80 2.90 39.00
CA MET A 383 5.59 3.74 37.81
C MET A 383 6.27 3.11 36.60
N ASP A 384 5.67 3.28 35.43
CA ASP A 384 6.10 2.76 34.13
C ASP A 384 5.54 3.63 32.99
N LEU A 385 5.99 3.41 31.76
CA LEU A 385 5.65 4.26 30.61
C LEU A 385 4.21 4.09 30.13
N ALA A 386 3.54 2.95 30.35
CA ALA A 386 2.13 2.79 30.01
C ALA A 386 1.22 3.45 31.07
N THR A 387 1.58 3.35 32.36
CA THR A 387 0.94 4.16 33.41
C THR A 387 1.12 5.66 33.15
N MET A 388 2.30 6.09 32.67
CA MET A 388 2.49 7.47 32.24
C MET A 388 1.62 7.86 31.04
N GLU A 389 1.41 6.96 30.07
CA GLU A 389 0.54 7.17 28.91
C GLU A 389 -0.93 7.33 29.34
N GLU A 390 -1.44 6.44 30.20
CA GLU A 390 -2.80 6.53 30.74
C GLU A 390 -3.03 7.81 31.57
N LYS A 391 -2.02 8.24 32.35
CA LYS A 391 -2.08 9.54 33.05
C LYS A 391 -2.09 10.72 32.08
N HIS A 392 -1.37 10.60 30.97
CA HIS A 392 -1.29 11.66 29.96
C HIS A 392 -2.60 11.83 29.18
N GLU A 393 -3.22 10.75 28.70
CA GLU A 393 -4.53 10.78 28.01
C GLU A 393 -5.67 11.41 28.85
N LYS A 394 -5.51 11.41 30.18
CA LYS A 394 -6.45 11.96 31.17
C LYS A 394 -6.12 13.41 31.59
N ASP A 395 -5.19 14.08 30.91
CA ASP A 395 -4.67 15.43 31.23
C ASP A 395 -4.13 15.57 32.68
N LEU A 396 -3.67 14.48 33.30
CA LEU A 396 -3.15 14.49 34.69
C LEU A 396 -1.72 15.07 34.83
N TYR A 397 -1.20 15.68 33.76
CA TYR A 397 0.05 16.45 33.74
C TYR A 397 -0.23 17.91 33.36
N PRO A 398 -0.76 18.74 34.28
CA PRO A 398 -0.99 20.16 34.00
C PRO A 398 0.33 20.91 33.73
N ASN A 399 1.41 20.50 34.38
CA ASN A 399 2.76 21.09 34.23
C ASN A 399 3.77 20.01 33.80
N PRO A 400 4.82 20.36 33.02
CA PRO A 400 5.88 19.42 32.63
C PRO A 400 6.62 18.79 33.81
N GLU A 401 6.74 19.51 34.93
CA GLU A 401 7.37 19.04 36.16
C GLU A 401 6.69 17.78 36.73
N ASP A 402 5.37 17.66 36.55
CA ASP A 402 4.61 16.50 37.03
C ASP A 402 4.88 15.25 36.18
N PHE A 403 5.10 15.42 34.86
CA PHE A 403 5.55 14.36 33.97
C PHE A 403 7.00 13.93 34.27
N ILE A 404 7.89 14.91 34.50
CA ILE A 404 9.30 14.67 34.83
C ILE A 404 9.45 13.95 36.19
N ARG A 405 8.55 14.23 37.15
CA ARG A 405 8.47 13.54 38.45
C ARG A 405 8.20 12.05 38.29
N ASP A 406 7.20 11.68 37.51
CA ASP A 406 6.84 10.28 37.27
C ASP A 406 7.89 9.55 36.43
N ALA A 407 8.46 10.22 35.42
CA ALA A 407 9.57 9.67 34.65
C ALA A 407 10.79 9.35 35.54
N LYS A 408 11.13 10.22 36.49
CA LYS A 408 12.17 9.93 37.51
C LYS A 408 11.81 8.76 38.40
N LEU A 409 10.55 8.65 38.83
CA LEU A 409 10.07 7.57 39.68
C LEU A 409 10.31 6.18 39.04
N ILE A 410 10.19 6.04 37.71
CA ILE A 410 10.61 4.84 36.97
C ILE A 410 12.09 4.51 37.23
N PHE A 411 12.98 5.49 37.05
CA PHE A 411 14.43 5.30 37.15
C PHE A 411 14.88 5.06 38.59
N ASP A 412 14.29 5.77 39.55
CA ASP A 412 14.63 5.66 40.97
C ASP A 412 14.07 4.37 41.59
N ASN A 413 12.88 3.92 41.21
CA ASN A 413 12.40 2.58 41.56
C ASN A 413 13.31 1.49 40.97
N CYS A 414 13.74 1.65 39.72
CA CYS A 414 14.67 0.73 39.08
C CYS A 414 16.00 0.66 39.84
N ARG A 415 16.60 1.80 40.21
CA ARG A 415 17.84 1.89 41.01
C ARG A 415 17.67 1.37 42.45
N LYS A 416 16.51 1.60 43.07
CA LYS A 416 16.19 1.13 44.43
C LYS A 416 16.04 -0.39 44.50
N TYR A 417 15.52 -1.01 43.43
CA TYR A 417 15.34 -2.46 43.35
C TYR A 417 16.57 -3.20 42.80
N ASN A 418 17.29 -2.60 41.84
CA ASN A 418 18.34 -3.26 41.08
C ASN A 418 19.74 -2.67 41.35
N ASN A 419 20.69 -3.55 41.64
CA ASN A 419 22.13 -3.26 41.66
C ASN A 419 22.61 -2.55 40.36
N GLU A 420 23.46 -1.54 40.47
CA GLU A 420 23.97 -0.71 39.36
C GLU A 420 24.61 -1.50 38.20
N SER A 421 25.16 -2.67 38.50
CA SER A 421 25.78 -3.55 37.51
C SER A 421 24.75 -4.29 36.61
N THR A 422 23.47 -4.32 36.99
CA THR A 422 22.41 -5.01 36.25
C THR A 422 22.12 -4.36 34.88
N PRO A 423 21.57 -5.12 33.92
CA PRO A 423 21.03 -4.55 32.68
C PRO A 423 19.96 -3.48 32.95
N TYR A 424 19.13 -3.67 33.98
CA TYR A 424 18.03 -2.78 34.36
C TYR A 424 18.50 -1.41 34.82
N ALA A 425 19.41 -1.34 35.79
CA ALA A 425 19.98 -0.07 36.25
C ALA A 425 20.76 0.64 35.13
N LYS A 426 21.49 -0.12 34.29
CA LYS A 426 22.17 0.41 33.09
C LYS A 426 21.19 0.94 32.04
N ALA A 427 19.99 0.38 31.94
CA ALA A 427 18.94 0.84 31.04
C ALA A 427 18.29 2.13 31.57
N ALA A 428 17.90 2.19 32.84
CA ALA A 428 17.40 3.39 33.51
C ALA A 428 18.39 4.56 33.38
N ASN A 429 19.66 4.34 33.75
CA ASN A 429 20.74 5.33 33.63
C ASN A 429 21.08 5.75 32.19
N ARG A 430 20.45 5.16 31.16
CA ARG A 430 20.54 5.59 29.75
C ARG A 430 19.27 6.29 29.29
N LEU A 431 18.10 5.76 29.67
CA LEU A 431 16.81 6.36 29.34
C LEU A 431 16.63 7.72 30.03
N GLU A 432 17.06 7.86 31.28
CA GLU A 432 17.04 9.16 31.99
C GLU A 432 17.89 10.22 31.29
N ARG A 433 19.10 9.86 30.83
CA ARG A 433 19.96 10.78 30.07
C ARG A 433 19.36 11.16 28.72
N TYR A 434 18.64 10.24 28.07
CA TYR A 434 17.94 10.52 26.81
C TYR A 434 16.74 11.45 27.03
N MET A 435 15.93 11.20 28.08
CA MET A 435 14.87 12.11 28.52
C MET A 435 15.41 13.52 28.77
N TRP A 436 16.49 13.66 29.55
CA TRP A 436 17.09 14.96 29.81
C TRP A 436 17.70 15.63 28.58
N GLN A 437 18.18 14.87 27.59
CA GLN A 437 18.58 15.42 26.30
C GLN A 437 17.38 16.06 25.59
N ARG A 438 16.25 15.33 25.49
CA ARG A 438 15.02 15.83 24.84
C ARG A 438 14.39 17.02 25.56
N ILE A 439 14.38 17.03 26.89
CA ILE A 439 13.88 18.19 27.67
C ILE A 439 14.72 19.45 27.39
N ARG A 440 16.04 19.32 27.21
CA ARG A 440 16.93 20.45 26.88
C ARG A 440 16.72 21.00 25.46
N GLU A 441 16.14 20.22 24.56
CA GLU A 441 15.75 20.66 23.21
C GLU A 441 14.47 21.53 23.24
N ILE A 442 13.78 21.65 24.39
CA ILE A 442 12.58 22.49 24.61
C ILE A 442 12.97 23.74 25.43
N PRO A 443 13.07 24.95 24.82
CA PRO A 443 13.62 26.14 25.49
C PRO A 443 12.81 26.67 26.69
N GLU A 444 11.54 26.29 26.80
CA GLU A 444 10.65 26.69 27.89
C GLU A 444 10.86 25.84 29.15
N TRP A 445 11.30 24.59 29.00
CA TRP A 445 11.45 23.61 30.09
C TRP A 445 12.91 23.41 30.52
N SER A 446 13.87 24.00 29.81
CA SER A 446 15.31 23.84 30.05
C SER A 446 15.89 24.65 31.23
N ARG A 447 15.03 25.31 32.04
CA ARG A 447 15.42 26.14 33.19
C ARG A 447 15.57 25.30 34.46
N GLU A 448 16.71 24.63 34.63
CA GLU A 448 17.06 23.96 35.89
C GLU A 448 17.05 24.96 37.08
N PRO A 449 16.39 24.65 38.22
CA PRO A 449 16.64 25.35 39.47
C PRO A 449 18.07 25.04 39.93
N ARG A 450 18.85 26.06 40.27
CA ARG A 450 20.24 25.90 40.73
C ARG A 450 20.27 25.20 42.10
N CYS A 451 20.86 24.02 42.15
CA CYS A 451 21.28 23.38 43.40
C CYS A 451 22.54 24.08 43.93
N GLU A 452 22.44 24.77 45.06
CA GLU A 452 23.61 25.23 45.84
C GLU A 452 23.88 24.28 47.01
N ASN A 453 25.16 24.13 47.36
CA ASN A 453 25.63 23.12 48.31
C ASN A 453 25.42 23.52 49.77
N ILE A 454 24.84 22.64 50.59
CA ILE A 454 25.05 22.62 52.05
C ILE A 454 25.35 21.19 52.53
N ILE A 455 26.31 21.10 53.47
CA ILE A 455 26.91 19.88 54.02
C ILE A 455 26.02 19.29 55.15
N PRO A 456 25.94 17.95 55.32
CA PRO A 456 25.06 17.34 56.32
C PRO A 456 25.55 17.54 57.77
N VAL A 457 24.61 17.82 58.68
CA VAL A 457 24.81 17.72 60.14
C VAL A 457 23.59 17.04 60.77
N LEU A 458 23.83 15.98 61.54
CA LEU A 458 22.80 15.28 62.32
C LEU A 458 22.78 15.81 63.77
N ALA A 459 21.67 16.44 64.17
CA ALA A 459 21.35 16.73 65.58
C ALA A 459 19.82 16.80 65.78
N GLY A 460 19.35 16.51 67.00
CA GLY A 460 17.94 16.25 67.32
C GLY A 460 17.04 17.48 67.61
N PRO A 461 15.74 17.25 67.90
CA PRO A 461 14.68 18.25 67.79
C PRO A 461 14.21 18.90 69.12
N LYS A 462 13.52 20.06 69.00
CA LYS A 462 12.49 20.62 69.94
C LYS A 462 11.85 21.89 69.32
N THR A 463 10.55 21.89 68.98
CA THR A 463 9.33 22.32 69.73
C THR A 463 9.02 23.84 69.78
N THR A 464 7.70 24.15 69.79
CA THR A 464 7.01 25.37 70.29
C THR A 464 7.18 26.75 69.61
N ALA A 465 6.18 27.08 68.76
CA ALA A 465 5.15 28.13 68.95
C ALA A 465 5.43 29.66 68.91
N ASN A 466 4.40 30.36 68.40
CA ASN A 466 3.90 31.72 68.67
C ASN A 466 4.47 32.99 67.99
N SER A 467 3.54 33.77 67.42
CA SER A 467 3.51 35.25 67.26
C SER A 467 4.48 35.89 66.24
N SER A 468 4.29 37.13 65.75
CA SER A 468 3.08 37.95 65.44
C SER A 468 3.53 39.24 64.71
N SER A 469 2.57 40.10 64.31
CA SER A 469 2.76 41.52 63.90
C SER A 469 3.40 41.79 62.51
N LEU A 470 2.74 42.50 61.58
CA LEU A 470 2.41 43.95 61.46
C LEU A 470 3.56 44.76 60.77
N PHE A 471 3.35 45.77 59.91
CA PHE A 471 2.19 46.21 59.09
C PHE A 471 2.62 47.35 58.11
N ASN A 472 1.63 48.03 57.50
CA ASN A 472 1.66 49.28 56.70
C ASN A 472 1.69 49.09 55.16
N LEU A 473 0.63 49.32 54.35
CA LEU A 473 -0.69 50.02 54.42
C LEU A 473 -0.72 51.41 53.74
N LEU A 474 -1.84 51.67 53.04
CA LEU A 474 -2.24 52.89 52.28
C LEU A 474 -1.49 53.06 50.93
N LEU A 475 -2.10 53.51 49.83
CA LEU A 475 -3.50 53.75 49.43
C LEU A 475 -3.63 53.36 47.92
N GLY A 476 -4.76 53.30 47.20
CA GLY A 476 -5.88 54.25 47.00
C GLY A 476 -5.72 54.90 45.60
N THR A 477 -6.64 54.81 44.64
CA THR A 477 -8.13 54.74 44.70
C THR A 477 -8.77 53.74 43.71
N ALA A 478 -9.98 53.24 44.02
CA ALA A 478 -10.83 52.42 43.13
C ALA A 478 -11.87 53.28 42.35
N PRO A 479 -12.76 52.71 41.50
CA PRO A 479 -13.98 52.05 42.03
C PRO A 479 -14.58 50.84 41.25
N LEU A 480 -15.20 49.91 42.02
CA LEU A 480 -16.44 49.12 41.78
C LEU A 480 -16.81 48.66 40.34
N CYS A 481 -17.06 47.37 40.10
CA CYS A 481 -18.30 46.68 40.51
C CYS A 481 -18.15 45.13 40.52
N ARG A 482 -18.59 44.40 41.58
CA ARG A 482 -19.86 43.62 41.72
C ARG A 482 -19.93 42.32 40.88
N PHE A 483 -20.37 41.14 41.37
CA PHE A 483 -20.93 40.67 42.67
C PHE A 483 -20.54 39.16 42.88
N VAL A 484 -20.30 38.72 44.13
CA VAL A 484 -20.74 37.47 44.83
C VAL A 484 -21.02 36.17 44.06
N ALA A 485 -20.82 34.94 44.59
CA ALA A 485 -20.04 34.38 45.73
C ALA A 485 -20.22 32.83 45.72
N MET A 486 -19.74 32.13 46.77
CA MET A 486 -20.07 30.72 47.03
C MET A 486 -21.57 30.47 47.25
N ALA A 487 -22.07 29.35 46.72
CA ALA A 487 -23.22 28.63 47.25
C ALA A 487 -23.09 27.13 46.93
N ASP A 488 -23.53 26.27 47.85
CA ASP A 488 -23.54 24.81 47.71
C ASP A 488 -24.82 24.34 46.99
N THR A 489 -24.71 23.33 46.12
CA THR A 489 -25.86 22.67 45.47
C THR A 489 -25.65 21.17 45.31
N THR A 490 -25.90 20.41 46.36
CA THR A 490 -26.33 19.02 46.20
C THR A 490 -27.71 18.97 45.52
N ASN A 491 -27.83 18.36 44.33
CA ASN A 491 -29.09 17.72 43.90
C ASN A 491 -28.96 16.77 42.71
N GLN A 492 -29.30 15.50 42.98
CA GLN A 492 -30.26 14.67 42.24
C GLN A 492 -30.31 14.75 40.70
N HIS A 493 -29.93 13.64 40.05
CA HIS A 493 -30.57 13.21 38.81
C HIS A 493 -31.14 11.79 38.96
N ASN A 494 -32.38 11.61 38.46
CA ASN A 494 -33.20 10.44 38.72
C ASN A 494 -32.70 9.18 38.02
N SER A 495 -32.64 8.09 38.76
CA SER A 495 -32.90 6.75 38.25
C SER A 495 -34.14 6.19 38.97
N SER A 496 -35.26 6.09 38.27
CA SER A 496 -36.50 5.55 38.82
C SER A 496 -36.41 4.02 38.93
N PRO A 497 -36.41 3.41 40.13
CA PRO A 497 -36.37 1.96 40.26
C PRO A 497 -37.70 1.36 39.81
N GLN A 498 -37.67 0.44 38.85
CA GLN A 498 -38.87 -0.22 38.36
C GLN A 498 -39.40 -1.22 39.41
N GLN A 499 -40.54 -0.87 40.02
CA GLN A 499 -41.07 -1.59 41.18
C GLN A 499 -41.48 -3.02 40.81
N GLY A 500 -40.86 -4.02 41.45
CA GLY A 500 -41.15 -5.45 41.26
C GLY A 500 -40.03 -6.30 40.64
N VAL A 501 -38.90 -5.72 40.25
CA VAL A 501 -37.74 -6.48 39.75
C VAL A 501 -36.82 -6.90 40.92
N ALA A 502 -36.54 -8.19 41.05
CA ALA A 502 -35.60 -8.71 42.05
C ALA A 502 -34.16 -8.29 41.72
N ARG A 503 -33.38 -7.88 42.74
CA ARG A 503 -31.96 -7.54 42.58
C ARG A 503 -31.16 -8.80 42.24
N ASN A 504 -30.31 -8.74 41.22
CA ASN A 504 -29.37 -9.82 40.90
C ASN A 504 -28.14 -9.70 41.80
N ASN A 505 -27.71 -10.81 42.42
CA ASN A 505 -26.61 -10.83 43.40
C ASN A 505 -25.25 -11.21 42.76
N ASP A 506 -25.03 -10.81 41.50
CA ASP A 506 -23.80 -11.04 40.76
C ASP A 506 -22.86 -9.84 40.92
N PRO A 507 -21.68 -9.96 41.57
CA PRO A 507 -20.75 -8.85 41.74
C PRO A 507 -20.25 -8.24 40.43
N ALA A 508 -20.26 -9.01 39.33
CA ALA A 508 -19.86 -8.52 38.00
C ALA A 508 -20.94 -7.66 37.31
N LEU A 509 -22.07 -7.40 37.97
CA LEU A 509 -23.17 -6.54 37.51
C LEU A 509 -23.49 -5.41 38.50
N ASP A 510 -22.60 -5.15 39.47
CA ASP A 510 -22.71 -3.96 40.33
C ASP A 510 -22.24 -2.70 39.58
N ILE A 511 -23.13 -1.71 39.51
CA ILE A 511 -22.96 -0.46 38.75
C ILE A 511 -21.75 0.35 39.28
N ALA A 512 -21.33 0.11 40.52
CA ALA A 512 -20.11 0.69 41.09
C ALA A 512 -18.79 0.28 40.38
N HIS A 513 -18.81 -0.74 39.51
CA HIS A 513 -17.62 -1.34 38.90
C HIS A 513 -17.59 -1.29 37.35
N GLU A 514 -18.47 -0.54 36.68
CA GLU A 514 -18.41 -0.38 35.22
C GLU A 514 -17.27 0.57 34.78
N HIS A 515 -16.27 0.03 34.08
CA HIS A 515 -15.22 0.83 33.43
C HIS A 515 -15.77 1.64 32.24
N GLN A 516 -15.82 2.96 32.39
CA GLN A 516 -16.25 3.87 31.33
C GLN A 516 -15.14 4.07 30.28
N HIS A 517 -15.30 3.48 29.09
CA HIS A 517 -14.44 3.77 27.92
C HIS A 517 -15.15 4.72 26.94
N PRO A 518 -14.62 5.95 26.71
CA PRO A 518 -15.17 6.86 25.71
C PRO A 518 -14.85 6.41 24.28
N HIS A 519 -15.83 5.88 23.55
CA HIS A 519 -15.66 5.56 22.13
C HIS A 519 -15.68 6.84 21.27
N LEU A 520 -14.53 7.29 20.78
CA LEU A 520 -14.47 8.32 19.74
C LEU A 520 -14.71 7.74 18.34
N HIS A 521 -15.59 8.39 17.59
CA HIS A 521 -15.71 8.20 16.15
C HIS A 521 -14.61 8.99 15.42
N HIS A 522 -13.78 8.32 14.62
CA HIS A 522 -12.85 9.00 13.70
C HIS A 522 -13.62 9.63 12.53
N SER A 523 -13.95 10.91 12.64
CA SER A 523 -14.52 11.73 11.56
C SER A 523 -13.43 12.64 10.98
N ALA A 524 -12.86 12.27 9.83
CA ALA A 524 -11.78 13.00 9.17
C ALA A 524 -12.27 14.27 8.43
N HIS A 525 -12.75 15.26 9.18
CA HIS A 525 -13.11 16.60 8.67
C HIS A 525 -12.37 17.67 9.49
N GLY A 526 -11.12 17.93 9.12
CA GLY A 526 -10.24 18.86 9.86
C GLY A 526 -8.90 19.17 9.18
N ALA A 527 -8.82 19.08 7.84
CA ALA A 527 -7.59 19.36 7.09
C ALA A 527 -7.77 20.56 6.15
N HIS A 528 -7.12 21.70 6.47
CA HIS A 528 -7.02 22.81 5.53
C HIS A 528 -6.11 22.43 4.34
N PRO A 529 -6.51 22.73 3.08
CA PRO A 529 -5.87 22.17 1.87
C PRO A 529 -4.49 22.77 1.51
N ASP A 530 -3.95 23.69 2.30
CA ASP A 530 -2.76 24.50 1.95
C ASP A 530 -1.42 23.94 2.48
N ASN A 531 -1.42 23.03 3.46
CA ASN A 531 -0.19 22.57 4.12
C ASN A 531 0.39 21.30 3.49
N ILE A 532 1.46 21.46 2.70
CA ILE A 532 2.30 20.34 2.21
C ILE A 532 3.19 19.86 3.38
N VAL A 533 2.83 18.72 3.97
CA VAL A 533 3.59 18.12 5.07
C VAL A 533 4.78 17.33 4.51
N TYR A 534 5.99 17.80 4.78
CA TYR A 534 7.22 17.04 4.53
C TYR A 534 7.48 16.07 5.69
N THR A 535 7.10 14.81 5.55
CA THR A 535 7.55 13.74 6.45
C THR A 535 8.99 13.37 6.15
N SER A 536 9.91 13.68 7.06
CA SER A 536 11.23 13.06 7.07
C SER A 536 11.10 11.54 7.29
N GLY A 537 11.87 10.74 6.56
CA GLY A 537 12.19 9.39 7.02
C GLY A 537 12.99 9.46 8.33
N THR A 538 12.91 8.42 9.16
CA THR A 538 13.36 8.39 10.57
C THR A 538 14.88 8.40 10.79
N THR A 539 15.68 8.96 9.86
CA THR A 539 17.15 8.81 9.84
C THR A 539 17.95 10.00 9.29
N ASP A 540 17.83 11.21 9.87
CA ASP A 540 18.97 12.16 9.96
C ASP A 540 18.64 13.34 10.93
N GLU A 541 18.83 13.15 12.23
CA GLU A 541 18.95 14.28 13.17
C GLU A 541 20.35 14.91 13.05
N LYS A 542 20.41 16.25 13.08
CA LYS A 542 21.66 17.01 13.20
C LYS A 542 21.62 17.83 14.48
N PRO A 543 22.63 17.75 15.36
CA PRO A 543 22.69 18.58 16.55
C PRO A 543 22.98 20.05 16.20
N SER A 544 22.56 20.97 17.07
CA SER A 544 22.89 22.38 17.00
C SER A 544 24.09 22.70 17.91
N ASP A 545 25.23 23.08 17.33
CA ASP A 545 26.39 23.58 18.09
C ASP A 545 26.15 25.02 18.57
N PHE A 546 26.38 25.29 19.86
CA PHE A 546 26.77 26.62 20.35
C PHE A 546 27.55 26.56 21.68
N PHE A 547 28.60 27.38 21.76
CA PHE A 547 29.43 27.74 22.92
C PHE A 547 30.16 26.63 23.71
N THR A 548 31.48 26.59 23.50
CA THR A 548 32.47 26.14 24.48
C THR A 548 32.77 27.24 25.52
N PRO A 549 33.02 26.84 26.78
CA PRO A 549 34.06 27.48 27.61
C PRO A 549 35.32 26.62 27.74
N SER A 550 36.38 27.20 28.31
CA SER A 550 37.75 26.65 28.33
C SER A 550 38.05 25.63 29.44
N ALA A 551 39.02 24.75 29.14
CA ALA A 551 39.97 24.00 29.98
C ALA A 551 39.76 23.85 31.51
N LEU A 552 40.00 22.62 32.00
CA LEU A 552 41.00 22.35 33.06
C LEU A 552 41.44 20.85 33.07
N ASP A 553 42.64 20.63 33.63
CA ASP A 553 43.35 19.38 33.98
C ASP A 553 43.51 18.21 32.99
N ASP A 554 44.75 18.07 32.50
CA ASP A 554 45.42 16.79 32.25
C ASP A 554 45.65 16.00 33.55
N LYS A 555 45.56 14.65 33.47
CA LYS A 555 46.59 13.66 33.91
C LYS A 555 45.97 12.29 34.28
N HIS A 556 46.18 11.29 33.43
CA HIS A 556 47.22 10.26 33.67
C HIS A 556 47.27 9.21 32.54
N LYS A 557 48.48 8.74 32.24
CA LYS A 557 48.77 7.52 31.47
C LYS A 557 49.48 6.49 32.36
N LEU A 558 49.72 5.30 31.80
CA LEU A 558 50.47 4.12 32.30
C LEU A 558 49.60 3.07 33.00
N ALA A 559 49.89 1.75 32.91
CA ALA A 559 50.65 0.98 31.91
C ALA A 559 50.48 -0.54 32.16
N ALA A 560 50.53 -1.36 31.11
CA ALA A 560 50.91 -2.78 31.15
C ALA A 560 51.34 -3.27 29.75
N LYS A 561 52.17 -4.31 29.67
CA LYS A 561 52.72 -4.91 28.43
C LYS A 561 52.75 -6.44 28.54
N GLY A 562 52.62 -7.12 27.39
CA GLY A 562 53.53 -8.21 26.97
C GLY A 562 53.07 -9.66 27.17
N GLY A 563 53.58 -10.54 26.30
CA GLY A 563 53.43 -12.01 26.35
C GLY A 563 52.58 -12.59 25.19
N ASP A 564 52.97 -13.75 24.65
CA ASP A 564 53.81 -13.90 23.44
C ASP A 564 53.57 -15.31 22.81
N TYR A 565 54.17 -15.61 21.65
CA TYR A 565 54.35 -16.94 21.00
C TYR A 565 53.20 -17.62 20.20
N ASP A 566 53.26 -17.42 18.87
CA ASP A 566 53.70 -18.40 17.83
C ASP A 566 52.87 -19.56 17.19
N TYR A 567 53.14 -19.68 15.87
CA TYR A 567 53.11 -20.83 14.91
C TYR A 567 51.82 -21.53 14.38
N GLU A 568 51.38 -21.04 13.20
CA GLU A 568 51.02 -21.70 11.91
C GLU A 568 50.64 -23.21 11.71
N VAL A 569 49.69 -23.42 10.77
CA VAL A 569 49.56 -24.53 9.76
C VAL A 569 49.19 -25.94 10.29
N GLU A 570 48.15 -26.65 9.83
CA GLU A 570 47.89 -27.10 8.44
C GLU A 570 46.38 -27.33 8.09
N LYS A 571 46.00 -28.39 7.35
CA LYS A 571 44.87 -28.38 6.40
C LYS A 571 44.02 -29.67 6.34
N ALA A 572 42.71 -29.49 6.50
CA ALA A 572 41.60 -30.33 6.00
C ALA A 572 41.46 -31.83 6.40
N THR A 573 40.32 -32.17 7.00
CA THR A 573 39.58 -33.42 6.70
C THR A 573 38.07 -33.23 6.99
N ARG A 574 37.22 -34.24 6.71
CA ARG A 574 35.74 -34.13 6.70
C ARG A 574 35.05 -34.95 7.81
N SER A 575 33.80 -34.55 8.07
CA SER A 575 32.61 -35.32 8.48
C SER A 575 32.32 -35.57 9.98
N SER A 576 31.03 -35.37 10.33
CA SER A 576 30.23 -35.92 11.45
C SER A 576 30.82 -35.87 12.89
N SER A 577 30.09 -35.45 13.92
CA SER A 577 28.61 -35.45 14.10
C SER A 577 28.14 -34.57 15.28
N ASP A 578 26.89 -34.13 15.17
CA ASP A 578 25.97 -33.58 16.19
C ASP A 578 26.30 -32.29 16.98
N PRO A 579 25.27 -31.55 17.46
CA PRO A 579 25.40 -30.19 18.02
C PRO A 579 25.07 -30.10 19.52
N ASP A 580 25.45 -28.97 20.15
CA ASP A 580 24.59 -28.16 21.05
C ASP A 580 25.41 -27.12 21.84
N VAL A 581 25.51 -25.89 21.32
CA VAL A 581 25.66 -24.68 22.15
C VAL A 581 24.81 -23.57 21.52
N ILE A 582 23.89 -23.00 22.30
CA ILE A 582 23.06 -21.88 21.87
C ILE A 582 23.86 -20.58 22.06
N GLU A 583 24.63 -20.17 21.05
CA GLU A 583 25.01 -18.77 20.95
C GLU A 583 23.80 -17.95 20.50
N GLY A 584 23.33 -17.05 21.37
CA GLY A 584 22.24 -16.15 21.04
C GLY A 584 22.66 -15.19 19.94
N ASP A 585 21.95 -15.22 18.79
CA ASP A 585 22.24 -14.40 17.62
C ASP A 585 22.23 -12.91 17.97
N ASN A 586 23.44 -12.37 18.17
CA ASN A 586 23.68 -10.95 18.37
C ASN A 586 23.34 -10.23 17.07
N LYS A 587 22.07 -9.81 16.92
CA LYS A 587 21.60 -8.97 15.81
C LYS A 587 22.55 -7.79 15.62
N THR A 588 23.43 -7.95 14.63
CA THR A 588 24.54 -7.02 14.42
C THR A 588 23.97 -5.68 14.02
N LYS A 589 24.45 -4.62 14.68
CA LYS A 589 24.05 -3.24 14.37
C LYS A 589 24.32 -2.98 12.89
N PRO A 590 23.43 -2.25 12.17
CA PRO A 590 23.52 -2.11 10.73
C PRO A 590 24.90 -1.62 10.31
N TRP A 591 25.64 -2.46 9.57
CA TRP A 591 27.01 -2.18 9.10
C TRP A 591 27.02 -1.20 7.90
N TYR A 592 26.26 -0.12 8.03
CA TYR A 592 26.37 1.07 7.17
C TYR A 592 26.12 2.37 7.94
N SER A 593 26.60 2.45 9.19
CA SER A 593 27.20 3.72 9.57
C SER A 593 28.34 3.98 8.57
N PRO A 594 28.35 5.11 7.84
CA PRO A 594 29.59 5.53 7.22
C PRO A 594 30.64 5.70 8.33
N SER A 595 31.92 5.56 7.99
CA SER A 595 32.99 5.52 9.00
C SER A 595 32.86 6.67 10.00
N SER A 596 33.20 6.43 11.27
CA SER A 596 33.09 7.46 12.32
C SER A 596 33.80 8.77 11.89
N LEU A 597 34.92 8.64 11.16
CA LEU A 597 35.56 9.72 10.42
C LEU A 597 34.63 10.43 9.42
N TYR A 598 34.03 9.75 8.43
CA TYR A 598 33.11 10.42 7.49
C TYR A 598 31.92 11.06 8.21
N ARG A 599 31.34 10.44 9.24
CA ARG A 599 30.20 11.08 9.94
C ARG A 599 30.64 12.35 10.69
N LYS A 600 31.83 12.34 11.31
CA LYS A 600 32.46 13.52 11.95
C LYS A 600 32.87 14.61 10.95
N TYR A 601 33.36 14.22 9.78
CA TYR A 601 33.91 15.15 8.77
C TYR A 601 32.98 15.36 7.55
N ARG A 602 31.71 14.94 7.63
CA ARG A 602 30.72 14.95 6.52
C ARG A 602 30.67 16.31 5.82
N LEU A 603 30.62 17.40 6.59
CA LEU A 603 30.61 18.76 6.07
C LEU A 603 31.93 19.14 5.38
N LEU A 604 33.09 18.81 5.96
CA LEU A 604 34.40 19.10 5.36
C LEU A 604 34.63 18.29 4.07
N VAL A 605 34.19 17.04 4.02
CA VAL A 605 34.24 16.20 2.80
C VAL A 605 33.34 16.80 1.73
N HIS A 606 32.13 17.23 2.06
CA HIS A 606 31.23 17.89 1.12
C HIS A 606 31.75 19.26 0.63
N ILE A 607 32.36 20.05 1.50
CA ILE A 607 33.03 21.31 1.13
C ILE A 607 34.22 21.03 0.21
N PHE A 608 35.07 20.05 0.54
CA PHE A 608 36.20 19.66 -0.30
C PHE A 608 35.76 19.22 -1.70
N ILE A 609 34.72 18.38 -1.81
CA ILE A 609 34.14 17.96 -3.09
C ILE A 609 33.58 19.19 -3.84
N GLY A 610 32.87 20.08 -3.16
CA GLY A 610 32.35 21.32 -3.75
C GLY A 610 33.46 22.23 -4.28
N CYS A 611 34.53 22.45 -3.51
CA CYS A 611 35.70 23.21 -3.92
C CYS A 611 36.44 22.56 -5.10
N LEU A 612 36.61 21.22 -5.08
CA LEU A 612 37.26 20.47 -6.15
C LEU A 612 36.52 20.63 -7.48
N PHE A 613 35.20 20.39 -7.50
CA PHE A 613 34.41 20.55 -8.72
C PHE A 613 34.24 22.02 -9.13
N THR A 614 34.25 22.96 -8.19
CA THR A 614 34.25 24.40 -8.51
C THR A 614 35.57 24.83 -9.15
N GLY A 615 36.72 24.33 -8.65
CA GLY A 615 38.03 24.55 -9.26
C GLY A 615 38.13 23.95 -10.66
N TRP A 616 37.61 22.72 -10.85
CA TRP A 616 37.51 22.08 -12.17
C TRP A 616 36.60 22.85 -13.14
N TRP A 617 35.45 23.35 -12.68
CA TRP A 617 34.57 24.20 -13.48
C TRP A 617 35.24 25.53 -13.86
N ILE A 618 35.91 26.21 -12.92
CA ILE A 618 36.66 27.45 -13.21
C ILE A 618 37.77 27.18 -14.24
N ALA A 619 38.54 26.10 -14.08
CA ALA A 619 39.56 25.71 -15.06
C ALA A 619 38.95 25.43 -16.44
N SER A 620 37.81 24.75 -16.50
CA SER A 620 37.06 24.50 -17.74
C SER A 620 36.59 25.80 -18.41
N VAL A 621 36.03 26.75 -17.64
CA VAL A 621 35.63 28.08 -18.14
C VAL A 621 36.82 28.88 -18.65
N VAL A 622 37.99 28.77 -18.02
CA VAL A 622 39.23 29.43 -18.47
C VAL A 622 39.76 28.82 -19.78
N VAL A 623 39.75 27.48 -19.90
CA VAL A 623 40.20 26.77 -21.10
C VAL A 623 39.23 26.99 -22.27
N HIS A 624 37.95 26.69 -22.08
CA HIS A 624 36.90 26.80 -23.09
C HIS A 624 36.25 28.18 -23.14
N ARG A 625 36.97 29.24 -22.74
CA ARG A 625 36.49 30.64 -22.73
C ARG A 625 36.01 31.21 -24.08
N LYS A 626 36.25 30.50 -25.18
CA LYS A 626 35.81 30.84 -26.55
C LYS A 626 34.82 29.83 -27.15
N ASP A 627 34.64 28.66 -26.52
CA ASP A 627 33.88 27.54 -27.05
C ASP A 627 32.66 27.30 -26.16
N LYS A 628 31.52 26.83 -26.69
CA LYS A 628 30.35 26.52 -25.85
C LYS A 628 30.56 25.33 -24.89
N ASN A 629 31.68 24.62 -25.00
CA ASN A 629 31.98 23.41 -24.24
C ASN A 629 32.10 23.62 -22.72
N TRP A 630 32.20 24.87 -22.23
CA TRP A 630 32.11 25.15 -20.78
C TRP A 630 30.73 24.83 -20.18
N ILE A 631 29.67 24.78 -20.99
CA ILE A 631 28.29 24.53 -20.55
C ILE A 631 28.15 23.13 -19.94
N ILE A 632 28.81 22.12 -20.50
CA ILE A 632 28.72 20.73 -20.02
C ILE A 632 29.34 20.59 -18.61
N PRO A 633 30.59 21.05 -18.35
CA PRO A 633 31.16 21.12 -17.00
C PRO A 633 30.36 22.02 -16.05
N PHE A 634 29.75 23.11 -16.52
CA PHE A 634 28.84 23.92 -15.71
C PHE A 634 27.59 23.14 -15.26
N LEU A 635 26.93 22.41 -16.16
CA LEU A 635 25.75 21.60 -15.82
C LEU A 635 26.10 20.45 -14.85
N PHE A 636 27.27 19.83 -15.04
CA PHE A 636 27.76 18.78 -14.13
C PHE A 636 28.12 19.34 -12.74
N TRP A 637 28.83 20.47 -12.69
CA TRP A 637 29.10 21.23 -11.46
C TRP A 637 27.79 21.63 -10.77
N LEU A 638 26.82 22.16 -11.51
CA LEU A 638 25.52 22.59 -10.99
C LEU A 638 24.74 21.41 -10.39
N ALA A 639 24.73 20.25 -11.03
CA ALA A 639 24.09 19.04 -10.50
C ALA A 639 24.75 18.58 -9.19
N ILE A 640 26.08 18.58 -9.12
CA ILE A 640 26.83 18.26 -7.89
C ILE A 640 26.56 19.28 -6.79
N MET A 641 26.61 20.58 -7.09
CA MET A 641 26.36 21.64 -6.12
C MET A 641 24.92 21.62 -5.61
N ILE A 642 23.91 21.37 -6.47
CA ILE A 642 22.53 21.15 -6.04
C ILE A 642 22.43 19.95 -5.09
N ARG A 643 23.10 18.82 -5.40
CA ARG A 643 23.13 17.64 -4.53
C ARG A 643 23.79 17.93 -3.18
N LEU A 644 24.93 18.62 -3.16
CA LEU A 644 25.64 19.00 -1.94
C LEU A 644 24.86 20.02 -1.10
N ILE A 645 24.29 21.05 -1.72
CA ILE A 645 23.48 22.08 -1.04
C ILE A 645 22.24 21.43 -0.41
N THR A 646 21.49 20.60 -1.14
CA THR A 646 20.26 19.96 -0.64
C THR A 646 20.49 18.83 0.37
N LEU A 647 21.74 18.42 0.63
CA LEU A 647 22.13 17.56 1.76
C LEU A 647 22.33 18.33 3.08
N HIS A 648 22.38 19.67 3.03
CA HIS A 648 22.55 20.53 4.20
C HIS A 648 21.36 21.49 4.39
N ILE A 649 20.86 22.07 3.29
CA ILE A 649 19.75 23.03 3.28
C ILE A 649 18.47 22.32 2.81
N PRO A 650 17.40 22.29 3.62
CA PRO A 650 16.14 21.68 3.21
C PRO A 650 15.46 22.50 2.12
N ILE A 651 14.81 21.82 1.17
CA ILE A 651 14.15 22.45 0.01
C ILE A 651 13.04 23.46 0.40
N THR A 652 12.58 23.41 1.66
CA THR A 652 11.70 24.42 2.28
C THR A 652 12.24 25.84 2.20
N VAL A 653 13.57 26.04 2.12
CA VAL A 653 14.18 27.37 1.94
C VAL A 653 13.85 27.96 0.56
N VAL A 654 13.62 27.13 -0.46
CA VAL A 654 13.18 27.57 -1.80
C VAL A 654 11.65 27.54 -1.91
N THR A 655 11.00 26.50 -1.39
CA THR A 655 9.54 26.35 -1.54
C THR A 655 8.73 27.27 -0.64
N LYS A 656 9.21 27.71 0.53
CA LYS A 656 8.50 28.71 1.37
C LYS A 656 8.42 30.08 0.68
N PRO A 657 9.50 30.70 0.19
CA PRO A 657 9.41 31.94 -0.60
C PRO A 657 8.59 31.77 -1.88
N MET A 658 8.78 30.68 -2.63
CA MET A 658 8.00 30.39 -3.84
C MET A 658 6.49 30.31 -3.55
N HIS A 659 6.10 29.61 -2.47
CA HIS A 659 4.71 29.53 -2.05
C HIS A 659 4.19 30.88 -1.52
N TRP A 660 5.01 31.67 -0.82
CA TRP A 660 4.64 33.03 -0.37
C TRP A 660 4.38 33.97 -1.56
N VAL A 661 5.22 33.92 -2.61
CA VAL A 661 5.00 34.66 -3.86
C VAL A 661 3.74 34.14 -4.56
N TRP A 662 3.57 32.81 -4.67
CA TRP A 662 2.38 32.22 -5.29
C TRP A 662 1.09 32.62 -4.56
N LYS A 663 1.10 32.64 -3.21
CA LYS A 663 -0.03 33.07 -2.38
C LYS A 663 -0.33 34.55 -2.57
N ASN A 664 0.69 35.42 -2.55
CA ASN A 664 0.48 36.86 -2.67
C ASN A 664 0.21 37.37 -4.09
N THR A 665 0.62 36.65 -5.14
CA THR A 665 0.40 37.05 -6.54
C THR A 665 -0.62 36.12 -7.21
N GLY A 666 -0.29 34.85 -7.39
CA GLY A 666 -1.10 33.86 -8.11
C GLY A 666 -2.47 33.63 -7.50
N THR A 667 -2.55 33.38 -6.18
CA THR A 667 -3.86 33.12 -5.54
C THR A 667 -4.72 34.38 -5.42
N ARG A 668 -4.15 35.59 -5.36
CA ARG A 668 -4.94 36.83 -5.45
C ARG A 668 -5.62 36.96 -6.81
N ILE A 669 -4.89 36.77 -7.91
CA ILE A 669 -5.44 36.80 -9.27
C ILE A 669 -6.50 35.68 -9.45
N ALA A 670 -6.22 34.46 -8.99
CA ALA A 670 -7.18 33.36 -9.04
C ALA A 670 -8.44 33.62 -8.17
N ASN A 671 -8.32 34.38 -7.08
CA ASN A 671 -9.43 34.74 -6.20
C ASN A 671 -10.32 35.86 -6.75
N LEU A 672 -9.81 36.71 -7.65
CA LEU A 672 -10.65 37.65 -8.42
C LEU A 672 -11.59 36.92 -9.40
N ILE A 673 -11.25 35.70 -9.81
CA ILE A 673 -12.08 34.88 -10.70
C ILE A 673 -13.07 34.06 -9.86
N PRO A 674 -14.39 34.15 -10.13
CA PRO A 674 -15.41 33.34 -9.45
C PRO A 674 -15.09 31.85 -9.53
N GLU A 675 -15.28 31.11 -8.44
CA GLU A 675 -14.77 29.73 -8.32
C GLU A 675 -15.20 28.80 -9.47
N LYS A 676 -16.49 28.84 -9.83
CA LYS A 676 -17.06 28.08 -10.97
C LYS A 676 -16.44 28.44 -12.33
N MET A 677 -15.84 29.62 -12.45
CA MET A 677 -15.16 30.10 -13.67
C MET A 677 -13.65 29.83 -13.68
N ARG A 678 -13.02 29.48 -12.54
CA ARG A 678 -11.55 29.29 -12.47
C ARG A 678 -11.06 28.20 -13.42
N THR A 679 -11.70 27.04 -13.43
CA THR A 679 -11.34 25.91 -14.30
C THR A 679 -11.54 26.20 -15.80
N PRO A 680 -12.70 26.71 -16.28
CA PRO A 680 -12.84 27.06 -17.69
C PRO A 680 -11.98 28.28 -18.10
N ALA A 681 -11.72 29.25 -17.22
CA ALA A 681 -10.80 30.35 -17.51
C ALA A 681 -9.34 29.86 -17.65
N ALA A 682 -8.91 28.93 -16.80
CA ALA A 682 -7.61 28.27 -16.93
C ALA A 682 -7.53 27.43 -18.22
N GLY A 683 -8.59 26.70 -18.57
CA GLY A 683 -8.67 25.96 -19.84
C GLY A 683 -8.56 26.88 -21.06
N PHE A 684 -9.30 27.99 -21.07
CA PHE A 684 -9.21 29.02 -22.11
C PHE A 684 -7.81 29.65 -22.19
N LEU A 685 -7.18 29.96 -21.05
CA LEU A 685 -5.82 30.48 -21.01
C LEU A 685 -4.81 29.49 -21.61
N VAL A 686 -4.90 28.20 -21.28
CA VAL A 686 -4.03 27.17 -21.87
C VAL A 686 -4.26 27.03 -23.37
N ILE A 687 -5.51 27.01 -23.83
CA ILE A 687 -5.84 26.99 -25.27
C ILE A 687 -5.26 28.23 -25.98
N ALA A 688 -5.39 29.43 -25.39
CA ALA A 688 -4.82 30.66 -25.93
C ALA A 688 -3.28 30.61 -26.00
N VAL A 689 -2.61 30.11 -24.95
CA VAL A 689 -1.16 29.90 -24.93
C VAL A 689 -0.72 28.89 -26.01
N MET A 690 -1.47 27.81 -26.21
CA MET A 690 -1.19 26.81 -27.25
C MET A 690 -1.38 27.37 -28.66
N ILE A 691 -2.43 28.16 -28.90
CA ILE A 691 -2.67 28.83 -30.18
C ILE A 691 -1.57 29.86 -30.46
N VAL A 692 -1.29 30.77 -29.52
CA VAL A 692 -0.23 31.78 -29.71
C VAL A 692 1.13 31.12 -29.93
N GLY A 693 1.52 30.16 -29.08
CA GLY A 693 2.80 29.46 -29.18
C GLY A 693 2.98 28.62 -30.46
N SER A 694 1.89 28.19 -31.11
CA SER A 694 1.93 27.40 -32.35
C SER A 694 1.81 28.25 -33.61
N PHE A 695 1.01 29.32 -33.59
CA PHE A 695 0.65 30.10 -34.79
C PHE A 695 1.36 31.45 -34.92
N ALA A 696 1.91 32.02 -33.83
CA ALA A 696 2.58 33.32 -33.87
C ALA A 696 3.94 33.28 -34.59
N SER A 697 4.63 32.13 -34.61
CA SER A 697 5.90 32.00 -35.33
C SER A 697 5.70 31.70 -36.81
N ASP A 698 6.64 32.18 -37.61
CA ASP A 698 6.69 32.07 -39.07
C ASP A 698 6.50 30.65 -39.60
N GLU A 699 6.10 30.55 -40.86
CA GLU A 699 5.96 29.29 -41.58
C GLU A 699 7.33 28.83 -42.10
N SER A 700 7.57 27.53 -42.02
CA SER A 700 8.65 26.85 -42.76
C SER A 700 8.01 25.91 -43.78
N GLU A 701 8.79 25.50 -44.78
CA GLU A 701 8.37 24.78 -45.98
C GLU A 701 7.38 23.62 -45.68
N ASP A 702 7.75 22.72 -44.76
CA ASP A 702 6.86 21.64 -44.29
C ASP A 702 5.86 22.07 -43.18
N ASN A 703 6.15 23.12 -42.38
CA ASN A 703 5.36 23.50 -41.20
C ASN A 703 4.38 24.66 -41.44
N THR A 704 3.54 24.56 -42.46
CA THR A 704 2.45 25.52 -42.69
C THR A 704 1.45 25.57 -41.51
N ARG A 705 0.80 26.72 -41.31
CA ARG A 705 -0.28 26.93 -40.34
C ARG A 705 -1.45 25.97 -40.57
N ALA A 706 -1.68 25.55 -41.81
CA ALA A 706 -2.65 24.50 -42.14
C ALA A 706 -2.26 23.15 -41.51
N ASN A 707 -1.00 22.72 -41.66
CA ASN A 707 -0.52 21.47 -41.04
C ASN A 707 -0.55 21.56 -39.50
N ARG A 708 -0.23 22.72 -38.90
CA ARG A 708 -0.37 22.97 -37.46
C ARG A 708 -1.83 22.89 -37.00
N ALA A 709 -2.77 23.47 -37.76
CA ALA A 709 -4.19 23.41 -37.43
C ALA A 709 -4.74 21.98 -37.38
N VAL A 710 -4.27 21.10 -38.27
CA VAL A 710 -4.60 19.67 -38.22
C VAL A 710 -4.03 19.00 -36.96
N SER A 711 -2.76 19.23 -36.61
CA SER A 711 -2.17 18.69 -35.37
C SER A 711 -2.91 19.17 -34.10
N LEU A 712 -3.36 20.44 -34.06
CA LEU A 712 -4.14 20.98 -32.93
C LEU A 712 -5.55 20.35 -32.88
N PHE A 713 -6.20 20.19 -34.04
CA PHE A 713 -7.49 19.52 -34.13
C PHE A 713 -7.41 18.05 -33.71
N GLY A 714 -6.35 17.33 -34.09
CA GLY A 714 -6.08 15.98 -33.60
C GLY A 714 -5.99 15.88 -32.09
N LEU A 715 -5.27 16.81 -31.45
CA LEU A 715 -5.19 16.89 -30.00
C LEU A 715 -6.56 17.09 -29.34
N LEU A 716 -7.40 17.96 -29.90
CA LEU A 716 -8.79 18.15 -29.45
C LEU A 716 -9.65 16.90 -29.65
N VAL A 717 -9.51 16.20 -30.78
CA VAL A 717 -10.21 14.93 -31.06
C VAL A 717 -9.78 13.83 -30.07
N PHE A 718 -8.50 13.74 -29.73
CA PHE A 718 -8.01 12.77 -28.74
C PHE A 718 -8.59 13.08 -27.35
N ILE A 719 -8.54 14.33 -26.90
CA ILE A 719 -9.14 14.74 -25.61
C ILE A 719 -10.66 14.47 -25.60
N ALA A 720 -11.37 14.80 -26.68
CA ALA A 720 -12.80 14.55 -26.80
C ALA A 720 -13.14 13.05 -26.80
N GLY A 721 -12.35 12.20 -27.47
CA GLY A 721 -12.52 10.75 -27.49
C GLY A 721 -12.28 10.10 -26.12
N PHE A 722 -11.25 10.56 -25.39
CA PHE A 722 -10.99 10.08 -24.04
C PHE A 722 -12.00 10.60 -23.00
N TRP A 723 -12.54 11.80 -23.18
CA TRP A 723 -13.68 12.29 -22.40
C TRP A 723 -14.96 11.47 -22.67
N ALA A 724 -15.30 11.25 -23.94
CA ALA A 724 -16.51 10.53 -24.36
C ALA A 724 -16.49 9.06 -23.92
N THR A 725 -15.30 8.45 -23.89
CA THR A 725 -15.09 7.06 -23.43
C THR A 725 -14.58 6.96 -21.98
N SER A 726 -14.63 8.06 -21.21
CA SER A 726 -14.21 8.10 -19.81
C SER A 726 -15.12 7.23 -18.94
N ARG A 727 -14.51 6.43 -18.05
CA ARG A 727 -15.26 5.53 -17.14
C ARG A 727 -16.24 6.30 -16.23
N HIS A 728 -15.85 7.50 -15.80
CA HIS A 728 -16.63 8.32 -14.85
C HIS A 728 -16.52 9.82 -15.20
N ARG A 729 -17.09 10.23 -16.33
CA ARG A 729 -16.99 11.60 -16.88
C ARG A 729 -17.32 12.76 -15.91
N SER A 730 -18.10 12.52 -14.86
CA SER A 730 -18.43 13.52 -13.82
C SER A 730 -17.37 13.65 -12.71
N LYS A 731 -16.43 12.70 -12.60
CA LYS A 731 -15.31 12.71 -11.63
C LYS A 731 -13.98 13.17 -12.26
N ILE A 732 -13.97 13.64 -13.51
CA ILE A 732 -12.74 14.12 -14.18
C ILE A 732 -12.19 15.35 -13.44
N VAL A 733 -11.00 15.23 -12.85
CA VAL A 733 -10.27 16.34 -12.22
C VAL A 733 -9.57 17.15 -13.32
N TRP A 734 -10.32 18.07 -13.94
CA TRP A 734 -9.86 18.88 -15.07
C TRP A 734 -8.59 19.69 -14.79
N HIS A 735 -8.26 20.00 -13.53
CA HIS A 735 -6.98 20.61 -13.15
C HIS A 735 -5.78 19.78 -13.64
N THR A 736 -5.79 18.46 -13.39
CA THR A 736 -4.72 17.55 -13.81
C THR A 736 -4.62 17.46 -15.33
N VAL A 737 -5.75 17.46 -16.04
CA VAL A 737 -5.79 17.44 -17.51
C VAL A 737 -5.22 18.75 -18.08
N ILE A 738 -5.75 19.91 -17.66
CA ILE A 738 -5.37 21.23 -18.17
C ILE A 738 -3.88 21.53 -17.89
N VAL A 739 -3.41 21.26 -16.67
CA VAL A 739 -1.99 21.46 -16.33
C VAL A 739 -1.08 20.46 -17.06
N GLY A 740 -1.53 19.21 -17.27
CA GLY A 740 -0.78 18.23 -18.05
C GLY A 740 -0.57 18.66 -19.51
N MET A 741 -1.64 19.09 -20.19
CA MET A 741 -1.52 19.60 -21.57
C MET A 741 -0.65 20.86 -21.65
N LEU A 742 -0.78 21.79 -20.69
CA LEU A 742 0.08 22.98 -20.61
C LEU A 742 1.56 22.59 -20.41
N LEU A 743 1.83 21.68 -19.47
CA LEU A 743 3.19 21.27 -19.12
C LEU A 743 3.87 20.53 -20.28
N GLN A 744 3.15 19.64 -20.96
CA GLN A 744 3.60 19.01 -22.21
C GLN A 744 3.98 20.05 -23.26
N PHE A 745 3.12 21.04 -23.49
CA PHE A 745 3.36 22.10 -24.49
C PHE A 745 4.50 23.05 -24.11
N VAL A 746 4.64 23.41 -22.83
CA VAL A 746 5.73 24.25 -22.33
C VAL A 746 7.07 23.53 -22.40
N ILE A 747 7.12 22.22 -22.10
CA ILE A 747 8.32 21.39 -22.30
C ILE A 747 8.68 21.31 -23.79
N ALA A 748 7.70 21.11 -24.66
CA ALA A 748 7.91 21.08 -26.10
C ALA A 748 8.47 22.42 -26.63
N LEU A 749 7.90 23.55 -26.20
CA LEU A 749 8.45 24.87 -26.51
C LEU A 749 9.89 25.03 -26.00
N PHE A 750 10.16 24.66 -24.75
CA PHE A 750 11.49 24.79 -24.15
C PHE A 750 12.54 23.98 -24.93
N VAL A 751 12.30 22.69 -25.18
CA VAL A 751 13.29 21.79 -25.78
C VAL A 751 13.40 21.97 -27.30
N LEU A 752 12.32 22.37 -27.99
CA LEU A 752 12.25 22.38 -29.46
C LEU A 752 12.31 23.79 -30.08
N ARG A 753 12.23 24.86 -29.27
CA ARG A 753 12.48 26.25 -29.72
C ARG A 753 13.70 26.92 -29.12
N THR A 754 14.16 26.50 -27.93
CA THR A 754 15.28 27.20 -27.27
C THR A 754 16.60 26.44 -27.44
N THR A 755 17.68 27.18 -27.70
CA THR A 755 19.04 26.63 -27.75
C THR A 755 19.45 26.02 -26.41
N ALA A 756 19.09 26.65 -25.29
CA ALA A 756 19.37 26.10 -23.95
C ALA A 756 18.68 24.74 -23.72
N GLY A 757 17.42 24.58 -24.15
CA GLY A 757 16.71 23.31 -24.07
C GLY A 757 17.32 22.24 -24.98
N TYR A 758 17.75 22.61 -26.19
CA TYR A 758 18.53 21.76 -27.09
C TYR A 758 19.85 21.30 -26.44
N ASP A 759 20.68 22.24 -25.97
CA ASP A 759 22.01 21.98 -25.42
C ASP A 759 21.93 21.06 -24.18
N ILE A 760 20.96 21.29 -23.29
CA ILE A 760 20.74 20.47 -22.08
C ILE A 760 20.28 19.05 -22.44
N PHE A 761 19.30 18.89 -23.34
CA PHE A 761 18.79 17.55 -23.69
C PHE A 761 19.80 16.74 -24.52
N ASN A 762 20.60 17.40 -25.36
CA ASN A 762 21.71 16.75 -26.06
C ASN A 762 22.76 16.24 -25.06
N PHE A 763 23.21 17.07 -24.10
CA PHE A 763 24.16 16.64 -23.06
C PHE A 763 23.63 15.45 -22.24
N ILE A 764 22.36 15.45 -21.84
CA ILE A 764 21.75 14.31 -21.14
C ILE A 764 21.81 13.04 -21.99
N SER A 765 21.63 13.15 -23.31
CA SER A 765 21.73 12.01 -24.22
C SER A 765 23.14 11.53 -24.48
N GLU A 766 24.12 12.44 -24.57
CA GLU A 766 25.53 12.09 -24.69
C GLU A 766 26.00 11.34 -23.44
N LEU A 767 25.59 11.80 -22.26
CA LEU A 767 25.87 11.12 -20.99
C LEU A 767 25.20 9.74 -20.92
N ALA A 768 23.94 9.60 -21.36
CA ALA A 768 23.27 8.31 -21.44
C ALA A 768 23.94 7.34 -22.43
N ARG A 769 24.34 7.83 -23.61
CA ARG A 769 25.08 7.08 -24.63
C ARG A 769 26.44 6.60 -24.11
N LEU A 770 27.17 7.47 -23.42
CA LEU A 770 28.47 7.15 -22.83
C LEU A 770 28.32 6.12 -21.71
N LEU A 771 27.37 6.34 -20.78
CA LEU A 771 27.12 5.45 -19.64
C LEU A 771 26.80 4.03 -20.09
N LEU A 772 25.87 3.84 -21.02
CA LEU A 772 25.49 2.51 -21.51
C LEU A 772 26.47 1.95 -22.54
N GLY A 773 27.31 2.80 -23.14
CA GLY A 773 28.44 2.38 -23.98
C GLY A 773 29.39 1.42 -23.26
N PHE A 774 29.61 1.60 -21.95
CA PHE A 774 30.44 0.70 -21.13
C PHE A 774 29.93 -0.75 -21.07
N ALA A 775 28.65 -1.01 -21.39
CA ALA A 775 28.16 -2.38 -21.51
C ALA A 775 28.89 -3.14 -22.64
N LYS A 776 29.36 -2.45 -23.68
CA LYS A 776 30.12 -3.02 -24.79
C LYS A 776 31.44 -3.64 -24.33
N ASP A 777 32.10 -3.05 -23.33
CA ASP A 777 33.38 -3.58 -22.81
C ASP A 777 33.15 -4.93 -22.11
N GLY A 778 32.03 -5.05 -21.37
CA GLY A 778 31.56 -6.32 -20.80
C GLY A 778 31.23 -7.37 -21.88
N VAL A 779 30.63 -6.97 -23.00
CA VAL A 779 30.37 -7.87 -24.15
C VAL A 779 31.67 -8.31 -24.80
N ALA A 780 32.61 -7.40 -25.02
CA ALA A 780 33.91 -7.72 -25.63
C ALA A 780 34.73 -8.70 -24.77
N PHE A 781 34.62 -8.60 -23.44
CA PHE A 781 35.20 -9.55 -22.49
C PHE A 781 34.50 -10.92 -22.48
N LEU A 782 33.16 -10.96 -22.56
CA LEU A 782 32.38 -12.21 -22.54
C LEU A 782 32.35 -12.94 -23.90
N THR A 783 32.75 -12.28 -24.98
CA THR A 783 32.71 -12.84 -26.34
C THR A 783 34.03 -12.56 -27.09
N THR A 784 34.04 -11.61 -28.02
CA THR A 784 35.25 -11.03 -28.63
C THR A 784 35.01 -9.55 -28.93
N PRO A 785 36.08 -8.72 -29.11
CA PRO A 785 35.93 -7.34 -29.57
C PRO A 785 35.15 -7.23 -30.89
N ASP A 786 35.34 -8.17 -31.82
CA ASP A 786 34.62 -8.21 -33.10
C ASP A 786 33.13 -8.52 -32.90
N THR A 787 32.80 -9.46 -32.02
CA THR A 787 31.41 -9.75 -31.65
C THR A 787 30.76 -8.51 -31.06
N ALA A 788 31.44 -7.79 -30.17
CA ALA A 788 30.94 -6.54 -29.57
C ALA A 788 30.75 -5.38 -30.57
N ASN A 789 31.26 -5.49 -31.80
CA ASN A 789 30.99 -4.54 -32.89
C ASN A 789 29.73 -4.89 -33.71
N LEU A 790 29.13 -6.08 -33.54
CA LEU A 790 27.90 -6.46 -34.23
C LEU A 790 26.70 -5.66 -33.71
N THR A 791 25.92 -5.06 -34.61
CA THR A 791 24.73 -4.24 -34.29
C THR A 791 23.49 -5.06 -33.89
N TRP A 792 23.64 -6.37 -33.64
CA TRP A 792 22.54 -7.27 -33.34
C TRP A 792 21.85 -6.95 -32.00
N PHE A 793 20.53 -7.14 -31.93
CA PHE A 793 19.72 -6.85 -30.73
C PHE A 793 20.24 -7.56 -29.47
N LEU A 794 20.59 -8.85 -29.60
CA LEU A 794 21.11 -9.68 -28.50
C LEU A 794 22.50 -9.25 -28.00
N ILE A 795 23.27 -8.51 -28.81
CA ILE A 795 24.65 -8.12 -28.54
C ILE A 795 24.73 -6.67 -28.04
N THR A 796 23.91 -5.77 -28.60
CA THR A 796 23.92 -4.34 -28.25
C THR A 796 22.94 -3.98 -27.14
N VAL A 797 21.70 -4.49 -27.21
CA VAL A 797 20.59 -3.99 -26.38
C VAL A 797 20.46 -4.79 -25.09
N ILE A 798 20.53 -6.12 -25.18
CA ILE A 798 20.37 -7.00 -24.02
C ILE A 798 21.45 -6.76 -22.95
N PRO A 799 22.76 -6.64 -23.26
CA PRO A 799 23.78 -6.35 -22.27
C PRO A 799 23.65 -4.94 -21.68
N ALA A 800 23.23 -3.95 -22.48
CA ALA A 800 22.93 -2.60 -22.01
C ALA A 800 21.75 -2.56 -21.02
N ILE A 801 20.70 -3.37 -21.24
CA ILE A 801 19.60 -3.55 -20.27
C ILE A 801 20.12 -4.16 -18.96
N ILE A 802 20.90 -5.25 -19.02
CA ILE A 802 21.45 -5.92 -17.83
C ILE A 802 22.30 -4.94 -16.99
N PHE A 803 23.18 -4.18 -17.66
CA PHE A 803 24.05 -3.19 -17.04
C PHE A 803 23.28 -1.96 -16.51
N PHE A 804 22.20 -1.54 -17.17
CA PHE A 804 21.34 -0.47 -16.67
C PHE A 804 20.66 -0.87 -15.36
N VAL A 805 20.05 -2.07 -15.29
CA VAL A 805 19.35 -2.51 -14.08
C VAL A 805 20.33 -2.71 -12.91
N SER A 806 21.56 -3.19 -13.15
CA SER A 806 22.58 -3.26 -12.10
C SER A 806 23.00 -1.87 -11.59
N ILE A 807 23.13 -0.87 -12.46
CA ILE A 807 23.38 0.53 -12.06
C ILE A 807 22.18 1.13 -11.33
N VAL A 808 20.94 0.93 -11.79
CA VAL A 808 19.72 1.44 -11.15
C VAL A 808 19.60 0.92 -9.71
N GLN A 809 19.83 -0.38 -9.49
CA GLN A 809 19.78 -0.95 -8.13
C GLN A 809 20.97 -0.54 -7.27
N LEU A 810 22.15 -0.26 -7.84
CA LEU A 810 23.27 0.37 -7.13
C LEU A 810 22.95 1.82 -6.72
N LEU A 811 22.34 2.63 -7.60
CA LEU A 811 21.93 4.01 -7.30
C LEU A 811 20.77 4.08 -6.29
N TYR A 812 19.91 3.06 -6.27
CA TYR A 812 18.87 2.86 -5.26
C TYR A 812 19.50 2.45 -3.91
N TYR A 813 20.44 1.51 -3.89
CA TYR A 813 21.19 1.17 -2.67
C TYR A 813 21.93 2.38 -2.06
N CYS A 814 22.56 3.20 -2.91
CA CYS A 814 23.27 4.40 -2.49
C CYS A 814 22.35 5.60 -2.11
N GLY A 815 21.02 5.44 -2.12
CA GLY A 815 20.08 6.51 -1.76
C GLY A 815 20.09 7.73 -2.71
N VAL A 816 20.73 7.60 -3.88
CA VAL A 816 20.81 8.67 -4.89
C VAL A 816 19.49 8.75 -5.65
N LEU A 817 18.95 7.58 -6.01
CA LEU A 817 17.76 7.47 -6.85
C LEU A 817 16.49 7.93 -6.11
N GLN A 818 16.29 7.49 -4.86
CA GLN A 818 15.18 7.90 -4.01
C GLN A 818 15.22 9.40 -3.70
N TRP A 819 16.42 9.97 -3.50
CA TRP A 819 16.56 11.42 -3.32
C TRP A 819 16.12 12.17 -4.60
N PHE A 820 16.61 11.78 -5.78
CA PHE A 820 16.28 12.45 -7.04
C PHE A 820 14.79 12.35 -7.36
N ILE A 821 14.25 11.13 -7.35
CA ILE A 821 12.84 10.85 -7.65
C ILE A 821 11.92 11.44 -6.57
N GLY A 822 12.33 11.47 -5.31
CA GLY A 822 11.59 12.15 -4.23
C GLY A 822 11.52 13.67 -4.39
N LYS A 823 12.56 14.33 -4.95
CA LYS A 823 12.50 15.78 -5.24
C LYS A 823 11.69 16.08 -6.50
N PHE A 824 11.85 15.32 -7.58
CA PHE A 824 11.03 15.47 -8.79
C PHE A 824 9.55 15.10 -8.52
N ALA A 825 9.35 14.14 -7.60
CA ALA A 825 8.14 13.84 -6.81
C ALA A 825 7.28 15.07 -6.50
N VAL A 826 7.86 16.03 -5.80
CA VAL A 826 7.17 17.23 -5.32
C VAL A 826 6.64 18.08 -6.48
N PHE A 827 7.29 18.09 -7.64
CA PHE A 827 6.86 18.88 -8.79
C PHE A 827 5.56 18.37 -9.39
N PHE A 828 5.45 17.07 -9.73
CA PHE A 828 4.21 16.50 -10.27
C PHE A 828 3.08 16.48 -9.23
N PHE A 829 3.41 16.17 -7.98
CA PHE A 829 2.46 16.21 -6.86
C PHE A 829 1.83 17.61 -6.70
N TRP A 830 2.66 18.67 -6.61
CA TRP A 830 2.18 20.05 -6.45
C TRP A 830 1.47 20.59 -7.70
N SER A 831 2.06 20.42 -8.89
CA SER A 831 1.55 21.02 -10.13
C SER A 831 0.31 20.31 -10.67
N MET A 832 0.24 18.98 -10.58
CA MET A 832 -0.83 18.18 -11.21
C MET A 832 -1.86 17.63 -10.22
N ARG A 833 -1.62 17.73 -8.90
CA ARG A 833 -2.50 17.24 -7.81
C ARG A 833 -2.83 15.75 -7.91
N VAL A 834 -1.83 14.95 -8.27
CA VAL A 834 -1.91 13.47 -8.31
C VAL A 834 -1.35 12.87 -7.01
N SER A 835 -1.53 11.57 -6.80
CA SER A 835 -1.05 10.93 -5.55
C SER A 835 0.48 10.92 -5.46
N GLY A 836 1.02 10.71 -4.25
CA GLY A 836 2.47 10.54 -4.07
C GLY A 836 3.06 9.36 -4.86
N ALA A 837 2.32 8.24 -4.97
CA ALA A 837 2.75 7.07 -5.74
C ALA A 837 2.75 7.35 -7.26
N GLU A 838 1.69 7.99 -7.78
CA GLU A 838 1.61 8.40 -9.19
C GLU A 838 2.70 9.41 -9.55
N ALA A 839 2.96 10.38 -8.67
CA ALA A 839 4.00 11.37 -8.87
C ALA A 839 5.40 10.70 -8.90
N VAL A 840 5.68 9.74 -8.02
CA VAL A 840 6.94 8.98 -7.99
C VAL A 840 7.15 8.20 -9.29
N VAL A 841 6.12 7.50 -9.79
CA VAL A 841 6.23 6.78 -11.06
C VAL A 841 6.37 7.73 -12.25
N ALA A 842 5.55 8.78 -12.33
CA ALA A 842 5.66 9.82 -13.35
C ALA A 842 7.07 10.45 -13.40
N SER A 843 7.70 10.66 -12.24
CA SER A 843 9.07 11.18 -12.13
C SER A 843 10.14 10.17 -12.56
N ALA A 844 9.87 8.88 -12.43
CA ALA A 844 10.78 7.79 -12.77
C ALA A 844 10.74 7.42 -14.25
N SER A 845 9.54 7.34 -14.84
CA SER A 845 9.28 6.78 -16.17
C SER A 845 10.06 7.39 -17.35
N PRO A 846 10.55 8.66 -17.36
CA PRO A 846 11.44 9.15 -18.43
C PRO A 846 12.81 8.48 -18.48
N PHE A 847 13.25 7.90 -17.37
CA PHE A 847 14.60 7.38 -17.17
C PHE A 847 14.58 5.86 -16.96
N ILE A 848 13.58 5.39 -16.22
CA ILE A 848 13.45 4.04 -15.66
C ILE A 848 12.30 3.31 -16.34
N GLY A 849 12.52 2.04 -16.71
CA GLY A 849 11.59 1.27 -17.51
C GLY A 849 10.24 0.96 -16.83
N GLN A 850 9.28 0.52 -17.64
CA GLN A 850 7.91 0.19 -17.20
C GLN A 850 7.82 -0.89 -16.10
N GLY A 851 8.80 -1.79 -16.01
CA GLY A 851 8.88 -2.77 -14.92
C GLY A 851 9.63 -2.25 -13.68
N GLU A 852 10.74 -1.54 -13.91
CA GLU A 852 11.61 -0.99 -12.86
C GLU A 852 10.90 0.12 -12.06
N SER A 853 10.13 0.98 -12.72
CA SER A 853 9.42 2.10 -12.09
C SER A 853 8.35 1.62 -11.08
N ALA A 854 7.80 0.42 -11.27
CA ALA A 854 6.91 -0.22 -10.30
C ALA A 854 7.64 -0.72 -9.03
N MET A 855 8.96 -0.94 -9.06
CA MET A 855 9.75 -1.29 -7.86
C MET A 855 9.76 -0.15 -6.84
N LEU A 856 9.86 1.10 -7.32
CA LEU A 856 9.98 2.32 -6.50
C LEU A 856 8.76 2.57 -5.61
N ILE A 857 7.63 1.96 -5.96
CA ILE A 857 6.36 2.02 -5.22
C ILE A 857 5.90 0.65 -4.72
N LYS A 858 6.77 -0.38 -4.71
CA LYS A 858 6.44 -1.77 -4.34
C LYS A 858 5.55 -1.87 -3.09
N PRO A 859 5.86 -1.23 -1.94
CA PRO A 859 5.01 -1.31 -0.75
C PRO A 859 3.63 -0.65 -0.89
N PHE A 860 3.41 0.22 -1.89
CA PHE A 860 2.10 0.81 -2.17
C PHE A 860 1.28 0.02 -3.22
N VAL A 861 1.89 -0.81 -4.08
CA VAL A 861 1.14 -1.58 -5.10
C VAL A 861 -0.02 -2.41 -4.51
N PRO A 862 0.10 -3.07 -3.33
CA PRO A 862 -1.03 -3.72 -2.66
C PRO A 862 -2.19 -2.80 -2.25
N HIS A 863 -1.97 -1.48 -2.29
CA HIS A 863 -2.81 -0.44 -1.66
C HIS A 863 -3.30 0.66 -2.62
N LEU A 864 -2.80 0.72 -3.86
CA LEU A 864 -3.22 1.69 -4.88
C LEU A 864 -4.70 1.60 -5.25
N THR A 865 -5.34 2.71 -5.61
CA THR A 865 -6.66 2.70 -6.27
C THR A 865 -6.56 2.12 -7.68
N MET A 866 -7.70 1.80 -8.29
CA MET A 866 -7.74 1.34 -9.69
C MET A 866 -7.25 2.42 -10.68
N ALA A 867 -7.43 3.71 -10.36
CA ALA A 867 -6.97 4.82 -11.18
C ALA A 867 -5.45 5.03 -11.04
N GLU A 868 -4.90 4.87 -9.84
CA GLU A 868 -3.45 4.86 -9.61
C GLU A 868 -2.77 3.71 -10.39
N ILE A 869 -3.29 2.47 -10.36
CA ILE A 869 -2.74 1.37 -11.18
C ILE A 869 -2.83 1.71 -12.67
N HIS A 870 -3.96 2.23 -13.15
CA HIS A 870 -4.12 2.63 -14.54
C HIS A 870 -3.10 3.71 -14.95
N GLN A 871 -2.81 4.68 -14.08
CA GLN A 871 -1.78 5.70 -14.32
C GLN A 871 -0.36 5.11 -14.33
N VAL A 872 0.00 4.28 -13.35
CA VAL A 872 1.32 3.65 -13.27
C VAL A 872 1.62 2.86 -14.56
N MET A 873 0.65 2.06 -15.01
CA MET A 873 0.75 1.31 -16.27
C MET A 873 0.82 2.24 -17.49
N CYS A 874 -0.05 3.25 -17.56
CA CYS A 874 -0.09 4.23 -18.65
C CYS A 874 1.22 5.01 -18.77
N SER A 875 1.86 5.37 -17.66
CA SER A 875 3.16 6.05 -17.60
C SER A 875 4.25 5.16 -18.21
N GLY A 876 4.28 3.87 -17.83
CA GLY A 876 5.22 2.89 -18.39
C GLY A 876 5.02 2.62 -19.89
N PHE A 877 3.80 2.69 -20.40
CA PHE A 877 3.53 2.57 -21.85
C PHE A 877 3.83 3.87 -22.64
N ALA A 878 3.87 5.01 -21.96
CA ALA A 878 4.04 6.33 -22.59
C ALA A 878 5.51 6.75 -22.77
N THR A 879 6.47 5.99 -22.26
CA THR A 879 7.91 6.26 -22.38
C THR A 879 8.69 5.03 -22.82
N ILE A 880 9.97 5.21 -23.17
CA ILE A 880 10.97 4.14 -23.25
C ILE A 880 11.91 4.21 -22.04
N ALA A 881 12.60 3.11 -21.74
CA ALA A 881 13.64 3.09 -20.71
C ALA A 881 14.95 3.72 -21.21
N GLY A 882 15.75 4.28 -20.31
CA GLY A 882 17.10 4.76 -20.64
C GLY A 882 18.00 3.67 -21.23
N SER A 883 17.81 2.41 -20.81
CA SER A 883 18.55 1.24 -21.33
C SER A 883 18.39 1.01 -22.83
N VAL A 884 17.19 1.18 -23.40
CA VAL A 884 16.93 0.96 -24.83
C VAL A 884 17.19 2.20 -25.69
N LEU A 885 17.21 3.39 -25.08
CA LEU A 885 17.49 4.67 -25.75
C LEU A 885 18.78 4.60 -26.60
N VAL A 886 19.82 3.95 -26.09
CA VAL A 886 21.13 3.85 -26.76
C VAL A 886 21.11 2.89 -27.95
N ALA A 887 20.20 1.91 -27.98
CA ALA A 887 19.96 1.09 -29.16
C ALA A 887 19.35 1.92 -30.30
N TYR A 888 18.34 2.73 -29.99
CA TYR A 888 17.69 3.61 -30.95
C TYR A 888 18.65 4.70 -31.48
N ILE A 889 19.46 5.31 -30.62
CA ILE A 889 20.55 6.23 -31.03
C ILE A 889 21.59 5.49 -31.89
N GLY A 890 21.88 4.21 -31.59
CA GLY A 890 22.75 3.36 -32.39
C GLY A 890 22.23 3.06 -33.80
N MET A 891 20.92 3.06 -34.02
CA MET A 891 20.31 3.01 -35.36
C MET A 891 20.53 4.30 -36.17
N GLY A 892 20.80 5.42 -35.49
CA GLY A 892 20.88 6.76 -36.08
C GLY A 892 19.66 7.65 -35.84
N LEU A 893 18.79 7.31 -34.87
CA LEU A 893 17.69 8.20 -34.46
C LEU A 893 18.21 9.42 -33.71
N ASN A 894 17.55 10.55 -33.93
CA ASN A 894 17.91 11.80 -33.27
C ASN A 894 17.73 11.69 -31.73
N PRO A 895 18.80 11.83 -30.93
CA PRO A 895 18.75 11.64 -29.47
C PRO A 895 17.80 12.61 -28.76
N GLN A 896 17.80 13.88 -29.19
CA GLN A 896 16.98 14.94 -28.61
C GLN A 896 15.49 14.64 -28.78
N ALA A 897 15.07 14.16 -29.96
CA ALA A 897 13.69 13.76 -30.23
C ALA A 897 13.22 12.61 -29.33
N LEU A 898 14.05 11.61 -29.07
CA LEU A 898 13.69 10.48 -28.21
C LEU A 898 13.52 10.91 -26.73
N ILE A 899 14.49 11.64 -26.15
CA ILE A 899 14.40 12.06 -24.74
C ILE A 899 13.29 13.09 -24.54
N SER A 900 13.14 14.06 -25.45
CA SER A 900 12.07 15.06 -25.35
C SER A 900 10.69 14.44 -25.46
N SER A 901 10.47 13.45 -26.35
CA SER A 901 9.22 12.70 -26.42
C SER A 901 8.90 11.98 -25.10
N CYS A 902 9.90 11.36 -24.45
CA CYS A 902 9.70 10.72 -23.14
C CYS A 902 9.26 11.72 -22.06
N VAL A 903 9.97 12.85 -21.94
CA VAL A 903 9.68 13.86 -20.91
C VAL A 903 8.36 14.59 -21.18
N MET A 904 7.99 14.81 -22.45
CA MET A 904 6.67 15.34 -22.86
C MET A 904 5.53 14.34 -22.59
N SER A 905 5.78 13.04 -22.68
CA SER A 905 4.73 12.02 -22.56
C SER A 905 4.34 11.67 -21.12
N ILE A 906 5.07 12.14 -20.11
CA ILE A 906 4.67 12.04 -18.69
C ILE A 906 3.47 12.94 -18.33
N PRO A 907 3.50 14.27 -18.50
CA PRO A 907 2.34 15.10 -18.22
C PRO A 907 1.15 14.75 -19.13
N ALA A 908 1.42 14.24 -20.34
CA ALA A 908 0.41 13.65 -21.21
C ALA A 908 -0.22 12.39 -20.59
N SER A 909 0.57 11.40 -20.14
CA SER A 909 0.04 10.16 -19.57
C SER A 909 -0.72 10.37 -18.27
N LEU A 910 -0.30 11.34 -17.44
CA LEU A 910 -1.07 11.79 -16.28
C LEU A 910 -2.43 12.40 -16.69
N ALA A 911 -2.45 13.27 -17.70
CA ALA A 911 -3.66 13.89 -18.21
C ALA A 911 -4.61 12.86 -18.85
N PHE A 912 -4.14 12.06 -19.80
CA PHE A 912 -4.94 11.05 -20.49
C PHE A 912 -5.38 9.91 -19.55
N SER A 913 -4.56 9.50 -18.57
CA SER A 913 -4.97 8.51 -17.56
C SER A 913 -6.10 9.03 -16.68
N LYS A 914 -5.96 10.19 -16.04
CA LYS A 914 -7.04 10.75 -15.19
C LYS A 914 -8.26 11.24 -16.00
N LEU A 915 -8.14 11.40 -17.32
CA LEU A 915 -9.26 11.62 -18.23
C LEU A 915 -10.01 10.30 -18.54
N ARG A 916 -9.28 9.23 -18.88
CA ARG A 916 -9.81 7.89 -19.17
C ARG A 916 -10.44 7.23 -17.95
N TYR A 917 -9.69 7.25 -16.85
CA TYR A 917 -9.96 6.56 -15.59
C TYR A 917 -9.78 7.57 -14.45
N PRO A 918 -10.77 8.45 -14.22
CA PRO A 918 -10.69 9.46 -13.17
C PRO A 918 -10.57 8.83 -11.79
N GLU A 919 -10.01 9.59 -10.84
CA GLU A 919 -9.94 9.13 -9.46
C GLU A 919 -11.34 8.99 -8.86
N THR A 920 -11.59 7.88 -8.17
CA THR A 920 -12.92 7.61 -7.59
C THR A 920 -12.93 7.18 -6.14
N GLU A 921 -11.76 6.82 -5.62
CA GLU A 921 -11.46 6.32 -4.29
C GLU A 921 -10.48 7.30 -3.60
N GLU A 922 -10.28 7.18 -2.29
CA GLU A 922 -9.29 8.00 -1.57
C GLU A 922 -7.92 7.31 -1.61
N THR A 923 -6.89 8.00 -2.12
CA THR A 923 -5.55 7.42 -2.31
C THR A 923 -4.75 7.47 -1.01
N LEU A 924 -4.11 6.36 -0.63
CA LEU A 924 -3.31 6.28 0.61
C LEU A 924 -2.03 7.14 0.57
N THR A 925 -1.68 7.70 -0.59
CA THR A 925 -0.61 8.70 -0.78
C THR A 925 -1.13 10.09 -1.14
N ALA A 926 -2.42 10.38 -0.92
CA ALA A 926 -2.92 11.75 -0.88
C ALA A 926 -2.15 12.57 0.18
N GLY A 927 -1.87 13.84 -0.11
CA GLY A 927 -1.17 14.75 0.81
C GLY A 927 0.33 14.51 1.00
N ARG A 928 0.89 13.34 0.63
CA ARG A 928 2.26 12.93 0.99
C ARG A 928 3.03 12.24 -0.14
N VAL A 929 4.24 12.75 -0.43
CA VAL A 929 5.23 12.06 -1.28
C VAL A 929 6.23 11.34 -0.37
N VAL A 930 6.08 10.03 -0.24
CA VAL A 930 7.01 9.14 0.46
C VAL A 930 7.53 8.13 -0.55
N VAL A 931 8.84 7.92 -0.62
CA VAL A 931 9.44 6.76 -1.30
C VAL A 931 9.71 5.72 -0.21
N PRO A 932 9.07 4.53 -0.22
CA PRO A 932 9.29 3.53 0.81
C PRO A 932 10.68 2.90 0.75
N ASP A 933 11.22 2.57 1.92
CA ASP A 933 12.32 1.64 2.06
C ASP A 933 11.79 0.19 2.11
N ASP A 934 12.38 -0.71 1.33
CA ASP A 934 12.03 -2.14 1.29
C ASP A 934 12.86 -2.91 2.32
N ASP A 935 12.53 -2.73 3.61
CA ASP A 935 13.31 -3.28 4.75
C ASP A 935 13.45 -4.81 4.76
N GLU A 936 12.54 -5.56 4.13
CA GLU A 936 12.58 -7.02 4.12
C GLU A 936 13.73 -7.60 3.27
N HIS A 937 14.28 -6.85 2.30
CA HIS A 937 15.22 -7.37 1.29
C HIS A 937 16.39 -6.42 0.97
N LYS A 938 16.83 -5.57 1.91
CA LYS A 938 17.97 -4.65 1.71
C LYS A 938 19.27 -5.44 1.42
N PRO A 939 19.94 -5.21 0.27
CA PRO A 939 21.16 -5.95 -0.08
C PRO A 939 22.34 -5.54 0.80
N ALA A 940 23.08 -6.52 1.33
CA ALA A 940 24.12 -6.32 2.35
C ALA A 940 25.28 -5.36 1.98
N ASN A 941 25.52 -5.06 0.70
CA ASN A 941 26.48 -4.06 0.26
C ASN A 941 26.23 -3.62 -1.20
N ALA A 942 26.95 -2.60 -1.66
CA ALA A 942 26.83 -2.03 -3.01
C ALA A 942 27.08 -3.04 -4.15
N LEU A 943 28.04 -3.95 -4.00
CA LEU A 943 28.35 -4.96 -5.02
C LEU A 943 27.25 -6.04 -5.09
N HIS A 944 26.68 -6.42 -3.94
CA HIS A 944 25.52 -7.31 -3.84
C HIS A 944 24.26 -6.64 -4.44
N ALA A 945 24.06 -5.33 -4.23
CA ALA A 945 22.99 -4.57 -4.89
C ALA A 945 23.13 -4.58 -6.43
N PHE A 946 24.34 -4.32 -6.92
CA PHE A 946 24.66 -4.38 -8.35
C PHE A 946 24.47 -5.78 -8.94
N ALA A 947 24.94 -6.83 -8.25
CA ALA A 947 24.77 -8.23 -8.68
C ALA A 947 23.29 -8.65 -8.74
N ASN A 948 22.48 -8.29 -7.73
CA ASN A 948 21.05 -8.55 -7.72
C ASN A 948 20.33 -7.77 -8.85
N GLY A 949 20.76 -6.54 -9.13
CA GLY A 949 20.28 -5.78 -10.28
C GLY A 949 20.66 -6.41 -11.62
N ALA A 950 21.86 -6.98 -11.75
CA ALA A 950 22.28 -7.72 -12.95
C ALA A 950 21.44 -8.99 -13.17
N TRP A 951 21.15 -9.75 -12.12
CA TRP A 951 20.27 -10.93 -12.20
C TRP A 951 18.82 -10.55 -12.54
N LEU A 952 18.29 -9.48 -11.94
CA LEU A 952 16.99 -8.90 -12.30
C LEU A 952 16.96 -8.45 -13.77
N GLY A 953 18.01 -7.76 -14.21
CA GLY A 953 18.21 -7.33 -15.60
C GLY A 953 18.25 -8.50 -16.58
N LEU A 954 18.92 -9.61 -16.23
CA LEU A 954 18.96 -10.82 -17.03
C LEU A 954 17.57 -11.49 -17.14
N LYS A 955 16.81 -11.51 -16.04
CA LYS A 955 15.41 -11.99 -16.04
C LYS A 955 14.52 -11.13 -16.93
N ILE A 956 14.65 -9.80 -16.86
CA ILE A 956 13.92 -8.84 -17.70
C ILE A 956 14.29 -9.02 -19.18
N ALA A 957 15.59 -9.09 -19.48
CA ALA A 957 16.12 -9.36 -20.82
C ALA A 957 15.57 -10.67 -21.40
N GLY A 958 15.57 -11.77 -20.62
CA GLY A 958 15.00 -13.05 -21.05
C GLY A 958 13.52 -12.96 -21.40
N MET A 959 12.71 -12.29 -20.56
CA MET A 959 11.29 -12.04 -20.85
C MET A 959 11.11 -11.23 -22.14
N ILE A 960 11.93 -10.20 -22.37
CA ILE A 960 11.91 -9.39 -23.60
C ILE A 960 12.26 -10.24 -24.82
N VAL A 961 13.39 -10.98 -24.81
CA VAL A 961 13.83 -11.81 -25.95
C VAL A 961 12.78 -12.86 -26.32
N SER A 962 12.24 -13.61 -25.36
CA SER A 962 11.20 -14.60 -25.62
C SER A 962 9.92 -13.97 -26.18
N THR A 963 9.51 -12.82 -25.62
CA THR A 963 8.29 -12.12 -26.07
C THR A 963 8.44 -11.58 -27.49
N LEU A 964 9.58 -10.94 -27.80
CA LEU A 964 9.86 -10.42 -29.15
C LEU A 964 9.93 -11.54 -30.18
N LEU A 965 10.64 -12.64 -29.89
CA LEU A 965 10.76 -13.79 -30.79
C LEU A 965 9.39 -14.38 -31.11
N CYS A 966 8.56 -14.65 -30.08
CA CYS A 966 7.23 -15.21 -30.28
C CYS A 966 6.28 -14.26 -31.02
N ILE A 967 6.31 -12.96 -30.73
CA ILE A 967 5.42 -11.98 -31.39
C ILE A 967 5.82 -11.74 -32.85
N ILE A 968 7.12 -11.65 -33.18
CA ILE A 968 7.58 -11.48 -34.56
C ILE A 968 7.26 -12.73 -35.39
N ALA A 969 7.52 -13.94 -34.87
CA ALA A 969 7.15 -15.18 -35.54
C ALA A 969 5.62 -15.32 -35.75
N LEU A 970 4.82 -14.87 -34.78
CA LEU A 970 3.36 -14.84 -34.90
C LEU A 970 2.90 -13.80 -35.93
N LEU A 971 3.53 -12.63 -36.02
CA LEU A 971 3.26 -11.65 -37.08
C LEU A 971 3.48 -12.27 -38.46
N SER A 972 4.66 -12.85 -38.71
CA SER A 972 4.97 -13.45 -40.01
C SER A 972 4.05 -14.62 -40.37
N LEU A 973 3.56 -15.39 -39.40
CA LEU A 973 2.52 -16.39 -39.61
C LEU A 973 1.18 -15.77 -40.00
N VAL A 974 0.76 -14.70 -39.32
CA VAL A 974 -0.48 -13.97 -39.64
C VAL A 974 -0.39 -13.30 -41.01
N ASP A 975 0.74 -12.67 -41.34
CA ASP A 975 0.97 -12.07 -42.66
C ASP A 975 0.99 -13.11 -43.78
N GLY A 976 1.59 -14.29 -43.55
CA GLY A 976 1.56 -15.39 -44.51
C GLY A 976 0.13 -15.92 -44.75
N LEU A 977 -0.67 -16.05 -43.69
CA LEU A 977 -2.08 -16.47 -43.78
C LEU A 977 -2.97 -15.40 -44.44
N LEU A 978 -2.77 -14.11 -44.12
CA LEU A 978 -3.48 -13.00 -44.73
C LEU A 978 -3.11 -12.84 -46.20
N THR A 979 -1.84 -13.02 -46.55
CA THR A 979 -1.35 -12.99 -47.94
C THR A 979 -2.00 -14.12 -48.74
N TRP A 980 -1.94 -15.36 -48.22
CA TRP A 980 -2.62 -16.51 -48.84
C TRP A 980 -4.12 -16.27 -49.03
N TRP A 981 -4.80 -15.73 -48.01
CA TRP A 981 -6.23 -15.44 -48.07
C TRP A 981 -6.58 -14.29 -49.04
N GLY A 982 -5.73 -13.26 -49.13
CA GLY A 982 -5.88 -12.15 -50.06
C GLY A 982 -5.75 -12.60 -51.51
N ARG A 983 -4.70 -13.37 -51.82
CA ARG A 983 -4.50 -13.97 -53.16
C ARG A 983 -5.63 -14.94 -53.52
N TYR A 984 -6.15 -15.71 -52.55
CA TYR A 984 -7.35 -16.55 -52.76
C TYR A 984 -8.62 -15.78 -53.18
N ILE A 985 -8.71 -14.47 -52.89
CA ILE A 985 -9.82 -13.60 -53.34
C ILE A 985 -9.41 -12.65 -54.48
N ASN A 986 -8.34 -12.96 -55.21
CA ASN A 986 -7.76 -12.17 -56.31
C ASN A 986 -7.32 -10.75 -55.92
N LEU A 987 -6.76 -10.56 -54.71
CA LEU A 987 -5.96 -9.37 -54.38
C LEU A 987 -4.52 -9.48 -54.94
N ASP A 988 -4.36 -10.13 -56.09
CA ASP A 988 -3.08 -10.31 -56.80
C ASP A 988 -2.74 -9.04 -57.60
N GLY A 989 -1.98 -8.14 -56.99
CA GLY A 989 -1.57 -6.86 -57.58
C GLY A 989 -0.41 -6.19 -56.85
N ASP A 990 -0.34 -4.85 -56.89
CA ASP A 990 0.77 -4.05 -56.35
C ASP A 990 1.06 -4.22 -54.84
N TYR A 991 0.16 -4.84 -54.06
CA TYR A 991 0.28 -4.96 -52.60
C TYR A 991 -0.28 -6.30 -52.10
N ASP A 992 0.55 -7.10 -51.43
CA ASP A 992 0.08 -8.25 -50.65
C ASP A 992 -0.76 -7.81 -49.43
N LEU A 993 -1.76 -8.62 -49.07
CA LEU A 993 -2.60 -8.39 -47.90
C LEU A 993 -1.84 -8.78 -46.62
N THR A 994 -1.17 -7.82 -45.99
CA THR A 994 -0.51 -8.00 -44.68
C THR A 994 -1.28 -7.32 -43.55
N LEU A 995 -1.00 -7.72 -42.31
CA LEU A 995 -1.46 -7.03 -41.11
C LEU A 995 -0.94 -5.59 -41.08
N GLU A 996 0.30 -5.35 -41.54
CA GLU A 996 0.81 -3.98 -41.71
C GLU A 996 -0.11 -3.14 -42.61
N LEU A 997 -0.55 -3.67 -43.76
CA LEU A 997 -1.45 -2.97 -44.67
C LEU A 997 -2.79 -2.62 -44.00
N ILE A 998 -3.38 -3.59 -43.28
CA ILE A 998 -4.64 -3.43 -42.56
C ILE A 998 -4.51 -2.36 -41.46
N LEU A 999 -3.45 -2.43 -40.65
CA LEU A 999 -3.17 -1.43 -39.62
C LEU A 999 -2.86 -0.06 -40.22
N GLY A 1000 -2.19 -0.02 -41.37
CA GLY A 1000 -1.92 1.20 -42.13
C GLY A 1000 -3.20 1.98 -42.42
N TYR A 1001 -4.24 1.31 -42.91
CA TYR A 1001 -5.56 1.93 -43.12
C TYR A 1001 -6.31 2.22 -41.81
N LEU A 1002 -6.19 1.38 -40.78
CA LEU A 1002 -6.81 1.61 -39.47
C LEU A 1002 -6.26 2.85 -38.77
N PHE A 1003 -4.95 3.09 -38.86
CA PHE A 1003 -4.26 4.23 -38.26
C PHE A 1003 -4.09 5.41 -39.22
N TYR A 1004 -4.47 5.31 -40.50
CA TYR A 1004 -4.46 6.43 -41.45
C TYR A 1004 -5.19 7.69 -40.92
N PRO A 1005 -6.40 7.61 -40.32
CA PRO A 1005 -7.06 8.79 -39.75
C PRO A 1005 -6.29 9.37 -38.55
N ILE A 1006 -5.60 8.53 -37.79
CA ILE A 1006 -4.78 8.96 -36.65
C ILE A 1006 -3.51 9.66 -37.15
N ALA A 1007 -2.83 9.11 -38.16
CA ALA A 1007 -1.67 9.75 -38.81
C ALA A 1007 -2.04 11.12 -39.40
N PHE A 1008 -3.22 11.23 -40.04
CA PHE A 1008 -3.77 12.52 -40.46
C PHE A 1008 -3.93 13.49 -39.28
N LEU A 1009 -4.56 13.05 -38.18
CA LEU A 1009 -4.77 13.89 -36.98
C LEU A 1009 -3.46 14.28 -36.26
N LEU A 1010 -2.35 13.54 -36.41
CA LEU A 1010 -1.03 14.02 -35.96
C LEU A 1010 -0.53 15.22 -36.79
N GLY A 1011 -1.06 15.43 -37.99
CA GLY A 1011 -0.59 16.42 -38.96
C GLY A 1011 0.63 15.96 -39.75
N VAL A 1012 0.76 14.65 -40.01
CA VAL A 1012 1.71 14.04 -40.98
C VAL A 1012 1.54 14.68 -42.37
N SER A 1013 2.57 14.67 -43.22
CA SER A 1013 2.44 15.24 -44.56
C SER A 1013 1.32 14.57 -45.36
N ARG A 1014 0.58 15.38 -46.12
CA ARG A 1014 -0.53 14.95 -46.98
C ARG A 1014 -0.07 14.63 -48.41
N GLU A 1015 1.22 14.79 -48.67
CA GLU A 1015 1.85 14.57 -49.96
C GLU A 1015 2.42 13.14 -50.04
N GLY A 1016 2.46 12.57 -51.24
CA GLY A 1016 2.94 11.20 -51.46
C GLY A 1016 2.09 10.13 -50.76
N LYS A 1017 2.77 9.18 -50.09
CA LYS A 1017 2.14 8.05 -49.37
C LYS A 1017 2.31 8.13 -47.84
N ASP A 1018 2.82 9.25 -47.32
CA ASP A 1018 3.26 9.44 -45.93
C ASP A 1018 2.20 9.07 -44.90
N LEU A 1019 0.93 9.50 -45.09
CA LEU A 1019 -0.18 9.16 -44.19
C LEU A 1019 -0.37 7.65 -43.99
N LEU A 1020 -0.25 6.86 -45.05
CA LEU A 1020 -0.38 5.41 -44.98
C LEU A 1020 0.86 4.79 -44.32
N LEU A 1021 2.05 5.27 -44.66
CA LEU A 1021 3.31 4.76 -44.13
C LEU A 1021 3.47 5.03 -42.62
N VAL A 1022 3.16 6.24 -42.15
CA VAL A 1022 3.16 6.53 -40.71
C VAL A 1022 2.03 5.77 -39.98
N GLY A 1023 0.87 5.57 -40.63
CA GLY A 1023 -0.16 4.66 -40.15
C GLY A 1023 0.35 3.23 -39.93
N ARG A 1024 1.10 2.67 -40.89
CA ARG A 1024 1.73 1.35 -40.78
C ARG A 1024 2.70 1.30 -39.60
N LEU A 1025 3.60 2.27 -39.48
CA LEU A 1025 4.58 2.33 -38.40
C LEU A 1025 3.92 2.37 -37.00
N ILE A 1026 2.86 3.16 -36.83
CA ILE A 1026 2.06 3.19 -35.58
C ILE A 1026 1.45 1.80 -35.31
N GLY A 1027 0.89 1.15 -36.34
CA GLY A 1027 0.35 -0.20 -36.25
C GLY A 1027 1.38 -1.26 -35.84
N VAL A 1028 2.52 -1.28 -36.52
CA VAL A 1028 3.66 -2.17 -36.25
C VAL A 1028 4.11 -2.00 -34.80
N LYS A 1029 4.31 -0.76 -34.33
CA LYS A 1029 4.62 -0.49 -32.91
C LYS A 1029 3.65 -1.17 -31.96
N ILE A 1030 2.34 -1.02 -32.19
CA ILE A 1030 1.32 -1.48 -31.24
C ILE A 1030 1.27 -3.00 -31.18
N ILE A 1031 1.42 -3.70 -32.32
CA ILE A 1031 1.32 -5.17 -32.37
C ILE A 1031 2.65 -5.87 -32.09
N THR A 1032 3.77 -5.42 -32.68
CA THR A 1032 5.09 -6.00 -32.40
C THR A 1032 5.78 -5.25 -31.25
N ASN A 1033 6.35 -4.09 -31.54
CA ASN A 1033 7.08 -3.21 -30.62
C ASN A 1033 7.64 -2.00 -31.37
N GLU A 1034 8.00 -0.96 -30.61
CA GLU A 1034 8.65 0.24 -31.11
C GLU A 1034 10.05 -0.01 -31.72
N PHE A 1035 10.84 -0.99 -31.25
CA PHE A 1035 12.16 -1.30 -31.83
C PHE A 1035 12.08 -1.75 -33.29
N VAL A 1036 11.14 -2.63 -33.66
CA VAL A 1036 10.92 -3.06 -35.06
C VAL A 1036 10.46 -1.86 -35.90
N ALA A 1037 9.49 -1.09 -35.43
CA ALA A 1037 9.00 0.09 -36.15
C ALA A 1037 10.09 1.16 -36.34
N PHE A 1038 10.98 1.36 -35.35
CA PHE A 1038 12.16 2.21 -35.50
C PHE A 1038 13.17 1.66 -36.51
N SER A 1039 13.41 0.34 -36.52
CA SER A 1039 14.28 -0.30 -37.52
C SER A 1039 13.76 -0.10 -38.95
N SER A 1040 12.43 -0.10 -39.15
CA SER A 1040 11.81 0.21 -40.45
C SER A 1040 11.89 1.69 -40.82
N LEU A 1041 11.76 2.61 -39.85
CA LEU A 1041 11.79 4.06 -40.09
C LEU A 1041 13.17 4.59 -40.51
N VAL A 1042 14.25 3.91 -40.09
CA VAL A 1042 15.65 4.32 -40.31
C VAL A 1042 16.38 3.41 -41.30
N ASP A 1043 15.63 2.54 -41.98
CA ASP A 1043 16.15 1.69 -43.04
C ASP A 1043 16.76 2.51 -44.18
N LYS A 1044 17.94 2.08 -44.64
CA LYS A 1044 18.78 2.77 -45.62
C LYS A 1044 18.81 2.10 -46.98
N ASP A 1045 18.11 0.96 -47.19
CA ASP A 1045 17.90 0.44 -48.53
C ASP A 1045 17.05 1.45 -49.33
N PRO A 1046 17.49 1.94 -50.50
CA PRO A 1046 16.68 2.81 -51.37
C PRO A 1046 15.35 2.18 -51.83
N LYS A 1047 15.17 0.86 -51.70
CA LYS A 1047 13.90 0.16 -51.92
C LYS A 1047 12.92 0.30 -50.75
N SER A 1048 13.39 0.71 -49.57
CA SER A 1048 12.56 0.83 -48.38
C SER A 1048 11.53 1.93 -48.57
N PRO A 1049 10.22 1.66 -48.38
CA PRO A 1049 9.19 2.67 -48.60
C PRO A 1049 9.26 3.82 -47.60
N TYR A 1050 10.03 3.68 -46.51
CA TYR A 1050 10.24 4.69 -45.48
C TYR A 1050 11.43 5.63 -45.77
N HIS A 1051 12.27 5.31 -46.76
CA HIS A 1051 13.40 6.15 -47.18
C HIS A 1051 12.91 7.50 -47.73
N THR A 1052 11.80 7.50 -48.48
CA THR A 1052 11.21 8.67 -49.15
C THR A 1052 10.24 9.49 -48.29
N LEU A 1053 10.07 9.18 -47.00
CA LEU A 1053 9.26 9.99 -46.08
C LEU A 1053 9.77 11.43 -46.00
N SER A 1054 8.85 12.40 -46.00
CA SER A 1054 9.18 13.81 -45.78
C SER A 1054 9.81 14.05 -44.38
N PRO A 1055 10.62 15.10 -44.20
CA PRO A 1055 11.19 15.45 -42.89
C PRO A 1055 10.13 15.57 -41.81
N ARG A 1056 8.98 16.19 -42.13
CA ARG A 1056 7.81 16.27 -41.26
C ARG A 1056 7.34 14.91 -40.75
N SER A 1057 7.08 13.99 -41.68
CA SER A 1057 6.52 12.68 -41.37
C SER A 1057 7.52 11.80 -40.62
N ARG A 1058 8.81 11.88 -40.96
CA ARG A 1058 9.88 11.19 -40.23
C ARG A 1058 9.96 11.66 -38.77
N VAL A 1059 9.91 12.97 -38.54
CA VAL A 1059 9.93 13.54 -37.18
C VAL A 1059 8.66 13.19 -36.39
N ILE A 1060 7.47 13.36 -36.98
CA ILE A 1060 6.19 13.01 -36.30
C ILE A 1060 6.13 11.50 -35.98
N ALA A 1061 6.61 10.64 -36.91
CA ALA A 1061 6.74 9.22 -36.66
C ALA A 1061 7.71 8.93 -35.49
N THR A 1062 8.87 9.59 -35.41
CA THR A 1062 9.81 9.40 -34.29
C THR A 1062 9.15 9.62 -32.92
N TYR A 1063 8.35 10.67 -32.75
CA TYR A 1063 7.62 10.91 -31.50
C TYR A 1063 6.49 9.91 -31.27
N ALA A 1064 5.72 9.58 -32.32
CA ALA A 1064 4.63 8.61 -32.24
C ALA A 1064 5.12 7.19 -31.90
N LEU A 1065 6.33 6.84 -32.34
CA LEU A 1065 6.98 5.58 -32.04
C LEU A 1065 7.61 5.55 -30.64
N CYS A 1066 8.15 6.66 -30.13
CA CYS A 1066 8.88 6.71 -28.87
C CYS A 1066 7.98 6.46 -27.62
N GLY A 1067 7.79 5.18 -27.28
CA GLY A 1067 7.20 4.72 -26.02
C GLY A 1067 6.71 3.27 -26.10
N PHE A 1068 6.81 2.52 -25.00
CA PHE A 1068 6.57 1.06 -24.91
C PHE A 1068 5.12 0.59 -25.11
N GLY A 1069 4.22 1.41 -25.63
CA GLY A 1069 2.81 1.07 -25.88
C GLY A 1069 2.62 -0.02 -26.96
N ASN A 1070 2.86 -1.28 -26.59
CA ASN A 1070 2.73 -2.46 -27.44
C ASN A 1070 2.18 -3.69 -26.66
N ILE A 1071 1.75 -4.74 -27.37
CA ILE A 1071 1.15 -5.95 -26.77
C ILE A 1071 2.15 -6.75 -25.90
N GLY A 1072 3.42 -6.85 -26.28
CA GLY A 1072 4.44 -7.55 -25.50
C GLY A 1072 4.76 -6.84 -24.17
N SER A 1073 4.78 -5.52 -24.20
CA SER A 1073 4.87 -4.66 -23.01
C SER A 1073 3.67 -4.84 -22.08
N LEU A 1074 2.46 -5.05 -22.61
CA LEU A 1074 1.28 -5.31 -21.78
C LEU A 1074 1.43 -6.62 -21.01
N GLY A 1075 1.91 -7.68 -21.65
CA GLY A 1075 2.27 -8.93 -20.97
C GLY A 1075 3.36 -8.72 -19.91
N THR A 1076 4.39 -7.93 -20.24
CA THR A 1076 5.51 -7.60 -19.34
C THR A 1076 5.06 -6.83 -18.10
N GLN A 1077 4.24 -5.77 -18.24
CA GLN A 1077 3.73 -5.01 -17.11
C GLN A 1077 2.81 -5.84 -16.21
N ILE A 1078 1.90 -6.65 -16.80
CA ILE A 1078 1.06 -7.56 -16.02
C ILE A 1078 1.95 -8.54 -15.24
N GLY A 1079 2.98 -9.12 -15.88
CA GLY A 1079 3.92 -10.05 -15.26
C GLY A 1079 4.73 -9.44 -14.12
N VAL A 1080 5.20 -8.20 -14.26
CA VAL A 1080 5.96 -7.50 -13.21
C VAL A 1080 5.06 -7.06 -12.06
N LEU A 1081 3.96 -6.35 -12.32
CA LEU A 1081 3.05 -5.90 -11.27
C LEU A 1081 2.40 -7.06 -10.52
N SER A 1082 2.14 -8.20 -11.19
CA SER A 1082 1.68 -9.43 -10.53
C SER A 1082 2.76 -10.12 -9.70
N GLN A 1083 4.05 -9.96 -10.01
CA GLN A 1083 5.14 -10.42 -9.14
C GLN A 1083 5.33 -9.51 -7.92
N ILE A 1084 5.04 -8.21 -8.06
CA ILE A 1084 5.08 -7.23 -6.96
C ILE A 1084 3.90 -7.42 -5.99
N SER A 1085 2.69 -7.63 -6.51
CA SER A 1085 1.49 -7.87 -5.72
C SER A 1085 0.63 -8.99 -6.31
N PRO A 1086 0.93 -10.27 -6.02
CA PRO A 1086 0.21 -11.42 -6.57
C PRO A 1086 -1.30 -11.38 -6.33
N GLY A 1087 -1.71 -10.89 -5.15
CA GLY A 1087 -3.13 -10.71 -4.79
C GLY A 1087 -3.88 -9.67 -5.61
N ARG A 1088 -3.20 -8.88 -6.45
CA ARG A 1088 -3.78 -7.84 -7.32
C ARG A 1088 -3.54 -8.06 -8.81
N SER A 1089 -2.98 -9.21 -9.18
CA SER A 1089 -2.82 -9.65 -10.58
C SER A 1089 -4.10 -9.50 -11.42
N GLY A 1090 -5.27 -9.79 -10.84
CA GLY A 1090 -6.59 -9.59 -11.47
C GLY A 1090 -6.99 -8.12 -11.67
N ASP A 1091 -6.60 -7.21 -10.77
CA ASP A 1091 -6.86 -5.77 -10.89
C ASP A 1091 -6.04 -5.17 -12.03
N VAL A 1092 -4.73 -5.46 -12.02
CA VAL A 1092 -3.76 -5.08 -13.04
C VAL A 1092 -4.22 -5.54 -14.42
N SER A 1093 -4.55 -6.84 -14.55
CA SER A 1093 -5.03 -7.43 -15.81
C SER A 1093 -6.33 -6.78 -16.32
N ARG A 1094 -7.22 -6.34 -15.41
CA ARG A 1094 -8.49 -5.69 -15.77
C ARG A 1094 -8.31 -4.27 -16.30
N VAL A 1095 -7.27 -3.53 -15.90
CA VAL A 1095 -7.00 -2.17 -16.39
C VAL A 1095 -5.98 -2.11 -17.53
N ALA A 1096 -5.15 -3.15 -17.69
CA ALA A 1096 -4.01 -3.20 -18.61
C ALA A 1096 -4.30 -2.72 -20.05
N VAL A 1097 -5.36 -3.21 -20.69
CA VAL A 1097 -5.71 -2.84 -22.08
C VAL A 1097 -6.12 -1.36 -22.18
N SER A 1098 -6.82 -0.84 -21.16
CA SER A 1098 -7.17 0.59 -21.09
C SER A 1098 -5.92 1.45 -20.90
N ALA A 1099 -5.00 1.03 -20.03
CA ALA A 1099 -3.74 1.72 -19.79
C ALA A 1099 -2.83 1.71 -21.02
N LEU A 1100 -2.77 0.60 -21.76
CA LEU A 1100 -2.03 0.48 -23.03
C LEU A 1100 -2.54 1.49 -24.07
N VAL A 1101 -3.85 1.49 -24.35
CA VAL A 1101 -4.44 2.45 -25.30
C VAL A 1101 -4.19 3.89 -24.84
N THR A 1102 -4.28 4.17 -23.54
CA THR A 1102 -4.01 5.51 -22.99
C THR A 1102 -2.54 5.93 -23.15
N GLY A 1103 -1.59 5.02 -22.92
CA GLY A 1103 -0.16 5.28 -23.11
C GLY A 1103 0.23 5.50 -24.57
N VAL A 1104 -0.33 4.70 -25.49
CA VAL A 1104 -0.21 4.92 -26.94
C VAL A 1104 -0.70 6.32 -27.32
N PHE A 1105 -1.92 6.70 -26.92
CA PHE A 1105 -2.45 8.04 -27.21
C PHE A 1105 -1.70 9.18 -26.49
N SER A 1106 -0.98 8.90 -25.41
CA SER A 1106 -0.06 9.86 -24.78
C SER A 1106 1.16 10.13 -25.68
N THR A 1107 1.74 9.10 -26.29
CA THR A 1107 2.83 9.28 -27.29
C THR A 1107 2.33 9.94 -28.58
N LEU A 1108 1.11 9.60 -29.06
CA LEU A 1108 0.47 10.28 -30.19
C LEU A 1108 0.15 11.76 -29.90
N SER A 1109 -0.22 12.08 -28.66
CA SER A 1109 -0.36 13.46 -28.20
C SER A 1109 0.97 14.22 -28.25
N SER A 1110 2.07 13.61 -27.81
CA SER A 1110 3.41 14.21 -27.90
C SER A 1110 3.85 14.41 -29.35
N ALA A 1111 3.50 13.48 -30.25
CA ALA A 1111 3.72 13.64 -31.69
C ALA A 1111 2.90 14.76 -32.32
N SER A 1112 1.62 14.92 -31.93
CA SER A 1112 0.79 16.06 -32.35
C SER A 1112 1.39 17.38 -31.87
N VAL A 1113 1.87 17.44 -30.62
CA VAL A 1113 2.54 18.63 -30.08
C VAL A 1113 3.86 18.91 -30.81
N ALA A 1114 4.69 17.90 -31.10
CA ALA A 1114 5.89 18.08 -31.92
C ALA A 1114 5.55 18.63 -33.32
N GLY A 1115 4.48 18.12 -33.94
CA GLY A 1115 3.92 18.61 -35.22
C GLY A 1115 3.40 20.05 -35.20
N LEU A 1116 3.09 20.61 -34.01
CA LEU A 1116 2.80 22.04 -33.84
C LEU A 1116 4.08 22.88 -33.79
N VAL A 1117 5.03 22.53 -32.92
CA VAL A 1117 6.15 23.43 -32.60
C VAL A 1117 7.39 23.31 -33.49
N ILE A 1118 7.72 22.17 -34.12
CA ILE A 1118 9.03 22.03 -34.81
C ILE A 1118 9.06 22.81 -36.13
N VAL A 1119 9.94 23.81 -36.23
CA VAL A 1119 10.11 24.68 -37.42
C VAL A 1119 11.09 24.05 -38.42
N ASP A 1120 12.34 23.83 -38.00
CA ASP A 1120 13.39 23.19 -38.80
C ASP A 1120 13.30 21.67 -38.64
N GLN A 1121 12.46 21.04 -39.46
CA GLN A 1121 12.24 19.59 -39.39
C GLN A 1121 13.39 18.81 -40.05
N ALA A 1122 14.13 19.44 -40.97
CA ALA A 1122 15.31 18.86 -41.59
C ALA A 1122 16.35 18.47 -40.52
N LYS A 1123 16.74 19.41 -39.65
CA LYS A 1123 17.70 19.19 -38.56
C LYS A 1123 17.29 18.11 -37.56
N PHE A 1124 15.99 17.93 -37.30
CA PHE A 1124 15.50 16.83 -36.45
C PHE A 1124 15.43 15.48 -37.18
N SER A 1125 15.37 15.49 -38.52
CA SER A 1125 15.31 14.28 -39.36
C SER A 1125 16.68 13.73 -39.78
N SER A 1126 17.71 14.57 -39.83
CA SER A 1126 19.10 14.20 -40.09
C SER A 1126 19.79 13.72 -38.81
N GLY A 1127 20.22 12.45 -38.77
CA GLY A 1127 21.07 11.90 -37.72
C GLY A 1127 22.55 12.30 -37.89
N SER A 1128 22.83 13.60 -37.77
CA SER A 1128 24.14 14.23 -37.98
C SER A 1128 24.51 15.15 -36.82
#